data_AF-A0A8T4L7Z7-F1
#
_entry.id   AF-A0A8T4L7Z7-F1
#
_cell.length_a   1.000
_cell.length_b   1.000
_cell.length_c   1.000
_cell.angle_alpha   90.00
_cell.angle_beta   90.00
_cell.angle_gamma   90.00
#
_symmetry.space_group_name_H-M   'P 1'
#
loop_
_entity.id
_entity.type
_entity.pdbx_description
1 polymer ?
#
loop_
_entity_poly.entity_id
_entity_poly.type
_entity_poly.pdbx_seq_one_letter_code
_entity_poly.pdbx_strand_id
1 'polypeptide(L)'
;MKKKKAGVADSKAEEEKEQKKQKIIEALKRMPEGEAQRKAAPAEIEPFKPAKIFTKIVIPRESVKEPSSRKKPEAVKETEQEALEVAPATEQRLPVKTAKSKTEKQMEQAEKEEIDSYGNIKIYRVEGEPLLYYWTPVPRSAGTEKTIINTIKEAATRIISITPYKIRDPEQKRNVYYQRIMEIIRSSPELNIPASRFDFYADAVVREMVGYGMIDPLVNDDKLEEIMVIGQGQPVYVFHRQYEMMTTNIEFFSDQEIIDLVNRIARQVGRRIDISAPLLDARLPDGSRVNATIPPASVSGATLTIRKFRGDPFSMIDLIKMNTVTLEASAFLWACVEGMGVKPANIVISGGTGSGKTTTLNVLASFIPRHERIISIEDTAELNLPLKHWIRFEGRPPGIEGTGEISLDILTKNSLRMRPDRIIVGEIRHDEAFSLFTAMNTGHDGATTGDTLIQFSNGNIEEIGNFVENKFMEKNPLKEGDFEFVDIKGEIFVPSFNKKTFKIEDNPVIRVWRKNARQKIRRIKTKSGKEIRLTEDHPIYRINNGIQEINAEEAKKGDFIAFPKQIPINASEEIIKPYLMGLIYGDGHIHSEGIQFVNKEPSLIQSFERGIGEVTKNKISIKDFGGFSRVNVYDKKLVKKIVNEYDIPLGNKTKIFELNKKVLTASQSGLGKLIRGLFDADAHVNLHSQSIQFSTSNPRIARKLPMIIQRFGIHSSLNTQERDGKGKIGPYYRVSIYGKDNLEKFANKIGFGHAEKSKKLEKLILSSKNAKDLFPKISALIRKARNDASMTQTELASLMGTQTRSTIEAYETNKRSPSRNQLEKIANITANTSMGKEVLMLVNSDFRFEEIVKIEEEEFNGYMYDLTVKDNHNYIANGLFVSNCLGTVHANSPEETIVRITSPPMNVPEIMMSGLDFIIVEHRLHDKKKGTIRRITEISEVYGVLEGKTKTQAIFEYDAATDSLKRTSAPVNYLKVLERFTGMQRKQIEAEIKEREKVLKKLVETDVRDINRVSTECEKYLLSRGGKRAFN
;
A
#
# COMPACT_ATOMS: atom_id res chain seq x y z
N MET A 1 -9.47 56.31 39.54
CA MET A 1 -8.12 55.70 39.53
C MET A 1 -8.23 54.19 39.74
N LYS A 2 -7.84 53.31 38.77
CA LYS A 2 -7.51 51.86 38.99
C LYS A 2 -7.06 51.08 37.73
N LYS A 3 -6.29 51.70 36.81
CA LYS A 3 -5.66 51.00 35.66
C LYS A 3 -4.20 51.47 35.47
N LYS A 4 -3.27 50.98 36.31
CA LYS A 4 -1.81 51.18 36.14
C LYS A 4 -0.91 50.22 36.97
N LYS A 5 -1.36 48.97 37.24
CA LYS A 5 -0.64 47.99 38.08
C LYS A 5 -0.50 46.57 37.50
N ALA A 6 -0.90 46.31 36.26
CA ALA A 6 -0.81 44.97 35.65
C ALA A 6 0.57 44.69 35.00
N GLY A 7 1.07 45.60 34.15
CA GLY A 7 2.27 45.39 33.33
C GLY A 7 3.62 45.53 34.07
N VAL A 8 3.72 45.05 35.31
CA VAL A 8 4.97 45.03 36.12
C VAL A 8 5.19 43.66 36.79
N ALA A 9 4.26 42.71 36.62
CA ALA A 9 4.38 41.36 37.18
C ALA A 9 5.17 40.42 36.25
N ASP A 10 4.84 40.41 34.95
CA ASP A 10 5.34 39.39 34.02
C ASP A 10 6.85 39.50 33.75
N SER A 11 7.40 40.72 33.62
CA SER A 11 8.83 40.91 33.31
C SER A 11 9.77 40.28 34.35
N LYS A 12 9.39 40.27 35.63
CA LYS A 12 10.17 39.61 36.69
C LYS A 12 10.12 38.07 36.62
N ALA A 13 9.00 37.51 36.15
CA ALA A 13 8.86 36.06 35.98
C ALA A 13 9.70 35.54 34.80
N GLU A 14 9.94 36.36 33.79
CA GLU A 14 10.85 36.03 32.68
C GLU A 14 12.33 36.21 33.09
N GLU A 15 12.69 37.26 33.83
CA GLU A 15 14.05 37.42 34.37
C GLU A 15 14.47 36.24 35.29
N GLU A 16 13.60 35.77 36.18
CA GLU A 16 13.90 34.59 37.02
C GLU A 16 14.07 33.29 36.21
N LYS A 17 13.30 33.11 35.14
CA LYS A 17 13.43 31.96 34.23
C LYS A 17 14.78 31.97 33.52
N GLU A 18 15.14 33.11 32.93
CA GLU A 18 16.36 33.19 32.14
C GLU A 18 17.61 33.14 33.05
N GLN A 19 17.57 33.70 34.27
CA GLN A 19 18.63 33.52 35.27
C GLN A 19 18.79 32.05 35.74
N LYS A 20 17.69 31.29 35.92
CA LYS A 20 17.77 29.85 36.23
C LYS A 20 18.40 29.06 35.07
N LYS A 21 17.99 29.37 33.84
CA LYS A 21 18.51 28.75 32.60
C LYS A 21 20.00 29.02 32.41
N GLN A 22 20.46 30.26 32.64
CA GLN A 22 21.87 30.62 32.62
C GLN A 22 22.69 29.82 33.64
N LYS A 23 22.21 29.71 34.89
CA LYS A 23 22.89 28.94 35.95
C LYS A 23 22.99 27.45 35.64
N ILE A 24 21.99 26.86 34.98
CA ILE A 24 22.03 25.45 34.54
C ILE A 24 23.08 25.27 33.43
N ILE A 25 23.13 26.17 32.45
CA ILE A 25 24.13 26.15 31.37
C ILE A 25 25.55 26.34 31.91
N GLU A 26 25.73 27.21 32.93
CA GLU A 26 27.02 27.44 33.55
C GLU A 26 27.48 26.26 34.43
N ALA A 27 26.55 25.56 35.10
CA ALA A 27 26.85 24.34 35.84
C ALA A 27 27.29 23.18 34.92
N LEU A 28 26.59 22.99 33.80
CA LEU A 28 26.93 21.95 32.81
C LEU A 28 28.32 22.15 32.18
N LYS A 29 28.79 23.41 32.08
CA LYS A 29 30.13 23.75 31.58
C LYS A 29 31.28 23.50 32.57
N ARG A 30 31.00 22.98 33.78
CA ARG A 30 32.02 22.71 34.82
C ARG A 30 32.24 21.22 35.11
N MET A 31 31.64 20.32 34.33
CA MET A 31 31.90 18.88 34.42
C MET A 31 33.13 18.53 33.56
N PRO A 32 34.16 17.84 34.10
CA PRO A 32 35.32 17.42 33.31
C PRO A 32 34.97 16.25 32.39
N GLU A 33 35.45 16.30 31.14
CA GLU A 33 35.32 15.20 30.19
C GLU A 33 36.37 14.12 30.48
N GLY A 34 35.94 12.87 30.69
CA GLY A 34 36.85 11.77 31.02
C GLY A 34 36.20 10.39 31.07
N GLU A 35 36.63 9.52 30.15
CA GLU A 35 36.47 8.05 30.13
C GLU A 35 35.07 7.45 29.88
N ALA A 36 34.87 7.00 28.63
CA ALA A 36 33.94 5.94 28.29
C ALA A 36 34.58 4.55 28.55
N GLN A 37 33.72 3.53 28.70
CA GLN A 37 34.04 2.11 28.94
C GLN A 37 34.57 1.74 30.35
N ARG A 38 33.73 1.06 31.14
CA ARG A 38 33.92 -0.39 31.44
C ARG A 38 32.77 -1.00 32.25
N LYS A 39 32.39 -2.23 31.84
CA LYS A 39 31.72 -3.33 32.57
C LYS A 39 30.47 -3.04 33.41
N ALA A 40 29.40 -3.79 33.11
CA ALA A 40 28.27 -3.95 34.01
C ALA A 40 28.59 -4.91 35.17
N ALA A 41 28.02 -4.64 36.33
CA ALA A 41 27.81 -5.56 37.44
C ALA A 41 26.48 -5.20 38.12
N PRO A 42 25.69 -6.16 38.65
CA PRO A 42 24.48 -5.85 39.40
C PRO A 42 24.84 -5.26 40.77
N ALA A 43 24.17 -4.18 41.16
CA ALA A 43 24.30 -3.60 42.50
C ALA A 43 23.35 -4.29 43.49
N GLU A 44 23.84 -4.58 44.69
CA GLU A 44 23.05 -5.11 45.80
C GLU A 44 22.11 -4.03 46.37
N ILE A 45 21.05 -4.46 47.07
CA ILE A 45 20.02 -3.57 47.64
C ILE A 45 20.24 -3.45 49.14
N GLU A 46 20.65 -2.27 49.63
CA GLU A 46 20.73 -2.00 51.06
C GLU A 46 19.35 -1.96 51.75
N PRO A 47 19.22 -2.46 52.99
CA PRO A 47 17.97 -2.43 53.75
C PRO A 47 17.66 -1.04 54.33
N PHE A 48 16.46 -0.53 54.05
CA PHE A 48 15.99 0.78 54.49
C PHE A 48 15.59 0.83 55.98
N LYS A 49 15.98 1.87 56.71
CA LYS A 49 15.61 2.10 58.13
C LYS A 49 14.32 2.93 58.25
N PRO A 50 13.32 2.52 59.04
CA PRO A 50 12.04 3.23 59.15
C PRO A 50 12.14 4.50 60.03
N ALA A 51 11.55 5.60 59.57
CA ALA A 51 11.37 6.82 60.34
C ALA A 51 9.98 6.85 61.00
N LYS A 52 9.91 7.20 62.30
CA LYS A 52 8.64 7.33 63.04
C LYS A 52 7.98 8.69 62.80
N ILE A 53 6.83 8.73 62.14
CA ILE A 53 5.87 9.84 62.26
C ILE A 53 4.46 9.25 62.35
N PHE A 54 3.83 9.37 63.51
CA PHE A 54 2.39 9.14 63.72
C PHE A 54 1.77 10.41 64.30
N THR A 55 0.79 10.98 63.61
CA THR A 55 -0.08 12.06 64.13
C THR A 55 -1.51 11.59 64.08
N LYS A 56 -2.20 11.66 65.24
CA LYS A 56 -3.57 11.13 65.42
C LYS A 56 -4.57 11.88 64.54
N ILE A 57 -5.46 11.14 63.88
CA ILE A 57 -6.71 11.67 63.33
C ILE A 57 -7.82 11.36 64.34
N VAL A 58 -8.65 12.36 64.65
CA VAL A 58 -9.81 12.23 65.54
C VAL A 58 -11.07 12.18 64.70
N ILE A 59 -11.96 11.22 65.00
CA ILE A 59 -13.26 11.08 64.33
C ILE A 59 -14.35 11.61 65.27
N PRO A 60 -15.14 12.63 64.88
CA PRO A 60 -16.29 13.07 65.66
C PRO A 60 -17.43 12.05 65.57
N ARG A 61 -18.20 11.91 66.65
CA ARG A 61 -19.47 11.18 66.66
C ARG A 61 -20.62 12.17 66.57
N GLU A 62 -21.55 11.93 65.66
CA GLU A 62 -22.92 12.44 65.77
C GLU A 62 -23.91 11.28 65.89
N SER A 63 -25.07 11.59 66.45
CA SER A 63 -26.12 10.65 66.81
C SER A 63 -27.46 11.11 66.24
N VAL A 64 -28.37 10.21 65.88
CA VAL A 64 -29.82 10.41 66.17
C VAL A 64 -30.65 9.12 65.98
N LYS A 65 -31.34 8.75 67.07
CA LYS A 65 -32.67 8.11 67.22
C LYS A 65 -33.16 6.98 66.28
N GLU A 66 -33.39 5.83 66.92
CA GLU A 66 -34.47 4.86 66.66
C GLU A 66 -35.89 5.49 66.79
N PRO A 67 -36.99 4.93 66.21
CA PRO A 67 -37.72 3.85 66.91
C PRO A 67 -38.55 2.83 66.09
N SER A 68 -38.56 1.57 66.56
CA SER A 68 -39.68 0.59 66.50
C SER A 68 -40.00 -0.09 65.12
N SER A 69 -40.69 -1.25 65.04
CA SER A 69 -41.35 -2.05 66.09
C SER A 69 -41.49 -3.57 65.80
N ARG A 70 -41.49 -4.38 66.87
CA ARG A 70 -42.27 -5.62 67.13
C ARG A 70 -41.98 -6.98 66.42
N LYS A 71 -41.66 -7.96 67.30
CA LYS A 71 -42.11 -9.38 67.38
C LYS A 71 -41.43 -10.50 66.54
N LYS A 72 -40.56 -11.27 67.23
CA LYS A 72 -40.66 -12.71 67.62
C LYS A 72 -41.78 -13.59 66.99
N PRO A 73 -41.61 -14.94 66.83
CA PRO A 73 -40.96 -15.83 67.82
C PRO A 73 -40.16 -17.09 67.33
N GLU A 74 -39.54 -17.81 68.31
CA GLU A 74 -39.41 -19.29 68.54
C GLU A 74 -39.08 -20.32 67.40
N ALA A 75 -38.54 -21.53 67.63
CA ALA A 75 -37.84 -22.13 68.81
C ALA A 75 -37.07 -23.46 68.50
N VAL A 76 -35.89 -23.62 69.16
CA VAL A 76 -35.32 -24.78 69.91
C VAL A 76 -35.46 -26.24 69.42
N LYS A 77 -34.31 -26.94 69.29
CA LYS A 77 -33.88 -28.27 69.85
C LYS A 77 -32.54 -28.69 69.16
N GLU A 78 -31.49 -29.25 69.78
CA GLU A 78 -31.30 -30.35 70.77
C GLU A 78 -31.61 -31.74 70.17
N THR A 79 -30.74 -32.76 70.18
CA THR A 79 -29.33 -32.88 70.66
C THR A 79 -28.48 -33.64 69.58
N GLU A 80 -27.43 -34.47 69.75
CA GLU A 80 -26.71 -35.14 70.87
C GLU A 80 -25.18 -35.30 70.51
N GLN A 81 -24.45 -36.31 71.02
CA GLN A 81 -23.02 -36.57 70.71
C GLN A 81 -22.68 -38.07 70.63
N GLU A 82 -21.77 -38.47 69.72
CA GLU A 82 -20.83 -39.63 69.73
C GLU A 82 -20.29 -39.87 68.29
N ALA A 83 -19.10 -40.39 67.99
CA ALA A 83 -17.87 -40.67 68.76
C ALA A 83 -16.63 -40.51 67.81
N LEU A 84 -15.40 -40.72 68.28
CA LEU A 84 -14.16 -40.50 67.50
C LEU A 84 -13.66 -41.74 66.74
N GLU A 85 -13.07 -41.55 65.55
CA GLU A 85 -11.68 -41.96 65.25
C GLU A 85 -11.12 -41.26 63.97
N VAL A 86 -9.86 -41.51 63.59
CA VAL A 86 -8.98 -40.49 62.95
C VAL A 86 -8.37 -40.91 61.59
N ALA A 87 -8.53 -40.07 60.55
CA ALA A 87 -7.58 -39.86 59.44
C ALA A 87 -8.03 -38.72 58.47
N PRO A 88 -7.14 -38.20 57.61
CA PRO A 88 -6.12 -37.19 57.87
C PRO A 88 -6.64 -35.74 57.66
N ALA A 89 -5.79 -34.74 57.91
CA ALA A 89 -6.16 -33.33 57.81
C ALA A 89 -6.36 -32.84 56.36
N THR A 90 -7.59 -32.93 55.85
CA THR A 90 -8.03 -32.20 54.66
C THR A 90 -8.33 -30.75 55.04
N GLU A 91 -7.73 -29.76 54.38
CA GLU A 91 -8.08 -28.34 54.55
C GLU A 91 -9.49 -28.04 54.01
N GLN A 92 -10.53 -28.30 54.80
CA GLN A 92 -11.89 -27.86 54.48
C GLN A 92 -12.00 -26.34 54.61
N ARG A 93 -11.77 -25.65 53.49
CA ARG A 93 -12.10 -24.23 53.34
C ARG A 93 -13.60 -24.02 53.56
N LEU A 94 -13.96 -23.51 54.74
CA LEU A 94 -15.32 -23.11 55.06
C LEU A 94 -15.88 -22.17 53.96
N PRO A 95 -17.08 -22.44 53.41
CA PRO A 95 -17.60 -21.69 52.27
C PRO A 95 -17.96 -20.25 52.68
N VAL A 96 -17.18 -19.29 52.17
CA VAL A 96 -17.46 -17.86 52.35
C VAL A 96 -18.79 -17.52 51.68
N LYS A 97 -19.77 -17.02 52.46
CA LYS A 97 -21.07 -16.55 51.94
C LYS A 97 -20.91 -15.22 51.18
N THR A 98 -20.47 -15.31 49.93
CA THR A 98 -20.39 -14.18 49.00
C THR A 98 -21.78 -13.65 48.62
N ALA A 99 -21.87 -12.36 48.30
CA ALA A 99 -23.12 -11.71 47.92
C ALA A 99 -23.53 -12.08 46.48
N LYS A 100 -24.34 -13.12 46.30
CA LYS A 100 -24.79 -13.60 44.99
C LYS A 100 -25.59 -12.55 44.20
N SER A 101 -25.35 -12.50 42.90
CA SER A 101 -25.97 -11.56 41.92
C SER A 101 -27.45 -11.87 41.68
N LYS A 102 -28.16 -11.01 40.96
CA LYS A 102 -29.54 -11.30 40.54
C LYS A 102 -29.55 -12.52 39.63
N THR A 103 -28.70 -12.50 38.60
CA THR A 103 -28.51 -13.62 37.66
C THR A 103 -28.11 -14.89 38.39
N GLU A 104 -27.15 -14.84 39.32
CA GLU A 104 -26.71 -16.03 40.06
C GLU A 104 -27.78 -16.62 40.98
N LYS A 105 -28.65 -15.79 41.57
CA LYS A 105 -29.81 -16.26 42.35
C LYS A 105 -30.90 -16.89 41.46
N GLN A 106 -31.16 -16.29 40.30
CA GLN A 106 -32.11 -16.84 39.31
C GLN A 106 -31.61 -18.18 38.78
N MET A 107 -30.33 -18.25 38.38
CA MET A 107 -29.67 -19.45 37.86
C MET A 107 -29.35 -20.51 38.94
N GLU A 108 -29.65 -20.24 40.22
CA GLU A 108 -29.68 -21.26 41.29
C GLU A 108 -31.08 -21.83 41.54
N GLN A 109 -32.13 -21.21 41.00
CA GLN A 109 -33.52 -21.64 41.14
C GLN A 109 -34.09 -22.26 39.86
N ALA A 110 -33.46 -22.05 38.70
CA ALA A 110 -33.80 -22.67 37.43
C ALA A 110 -33.22 -24.10 37.29
N GLU A 111 -33.96 -24.99 36.61
CA GLU A 111 -33.45 -26.31 36.24
C GLU A 111 -32.34 -26.19 35.19
N LYS A 112 -31.27 -26.98 35.39
CA LYS A 112 -30.03 -26.87 34.61
C LYS A 112 -29.22 -28.17 34.54
N GLU A 113 -28.60 -28.37 33.40
CA GLU A 113 -27.72 -29.49 33.03
C GLU A 113 -26.27 -29.00 33.00
N GLU A 114 -25.31 -29.70 33.65
CA GLU A 114 -23.87 -29.37 33.53
C GLU A 114 -23.31 -30.00 32.24
N ILE A 115 -22.78 -29.16 31.34
CA ILE A 115 -22.34 -29.51 29.99
C ILE A 115 -20.82 -29.74 29.92
N ASP A 116 -20.04 -28.97 30.69
CA ASP A 116 -18.58 -29.07 30.83
C ASP A 116 -18.13 -28.43 32.16
N SER A 117 -17.00 -28.87 32.69
CA SER A 117 -16.34 -28.19 33.80
C SER A 117 -14.83 -28.42 33.81
N TYR A 118 -14.07 -27.38 34.17
CA TYR A 118 -12.61 -27.41 34.15
C TYR A 118 -12.01 -26.45 35.18
N GLY A 119 -11.06 -26.94 35.99
CA GLY A 119 -10.53 -26.19 37.12
C GLY A 119 -11.64 -25.81 38.10
N ASN A 120 -11.92 -24.51 38.24
CA ASN A 120 -13.01 -23.98 39.06
C ASN A 120 -14.24 -23.54 38.23
N ILE A 121 -14.20 -23.68 36.91
CA ILE A 121 -15.21 -23.16 35.98
C ILE A 121 -16.23 -24.28 35.68
N LYS A 122 -17.51 -23.92 35.62
CA LYS A 122 -18.62 -24.81 35.27
C LYS A 122 -19.50 -24.19 34.20
N ILE A 123 -19.95 -25.00 33.25
CA ILE A 123 -20.76 -24.58 32.12
C ILE A 123 -22.09 -25.32 32.16
N TYR A 124 -23.19 -24.57 32.18
CA TYR A 124 -24.54 -25.12 32.28
C TYR A 124 -25.40 -24.78 31.06
N ARG A 125 -26.30 -25.69 30.69
CA ARG A 125 -27.52 -25.38 29.95
C ARG A 125 -28.64 -25.17 30.97
N VAL A 126 -29.40 -24.09 30.82
CA VAL A 126 -30.54 -23.75 31.68
C VAL A 126 -31.82 -23.83 30.85
N GLU A 127 -32.90 -24.37 31.41
CA GLU A 127 -34.15 -24.48 30.67
C GLU A 127 -34.75 -23.08 30.37
N GLY A 128 -35.28 -22.89 29.16
CA GLY A 128 -35.88 -21.64 28.69
C GLY A 128 -34.88 -20.56 28.24
N GLU A 129 -33.62 -20.63 28.64
CA GLU A 129 -32.57 -19.66 28.25
C GLU A 129 -31.92 -20.03 26.89
N PRO A 130 -31.71 -19.07 25.96
CA PRO A 130 -31.14 -19.34 24.65
C PRO A 130 -29.60 -19.41 24.64
N LEU A 131 -28.93 -19.07 25.75
CA LEU A 131 -27.47 -19.05 25.89
C LEU A 131 -27.03 -20.01 27.00
N LEU A 132 -25.82 -20.56 26.87
CA LEU A 132 -25.20 -21.35 27.94
C LEU A 132 -24.67 -20.43 29.05
N TYR A 133 -24.68 -20.91 30.28
CA TYR A 133 -24.30 -20.16 31.48
C TYR A 133 -22.90 -20.57 31.96
N TYR A 134 -21.98 -19.60 32.01
CA TYR A 134 -20.61 -19.75 32.49
C TYR A 134 -20.54 -19.32 33.97
N TRP A 135 -20.21 -20.25 34.85
CA TRP A 135 -20.06 -19.99 36.28
C TRP A 135 -18.60 -20.10 36.73
N THR A 136 -18.14 -19.12 37.50
CA THR A 136 -16.81 -19.09 38.13
C THR A 136 -16.89 -18.51 39.54
N PRO A 137 -16.06 -18.93 40.52
CA PRO A 137 -16.09 -18.37 41.88
C PRO A 137 -15.68 -16.89 41.91
N VAL A 138 -16.64 -15.99 42.16
CA VAL A 138 -16.40 -14.55 42.32
C VAL A 138 -16.26 -14.19 43.80
N PRO A 139 -15.07 -13.76 44.28
CA PRO A 139 -14.89 -13.31 45.66
C PRO A 139 -15.51 -11.91 45.85
N ARG A 140 -16.82 -11.87 46.14
CA ARG A 140 -17.54 -10.62 46.44
C ARG A 140 -17.49 -10.27 47.92
N SER A 141 -16.54 -9.39 48.25
CA SER A 141 -16.40 -8.74 49.55
C SER A 141 -17.64 -7.90 49.88
N ALA A 142 -18.33 -8.22 50.97
CA ALA A 142 -19.55 -7.55 51.40
C ALA A 142 -19.39 -6.90 52.78
N GLY A 143 -20.14 -5.81 53.03
CA GLY A 143 -20.15 -5.11 54.33
C GLY A 143 -18.75 -4.73 54.83
N THR A 144 -18.40 -5.20 56.03
CA THR A 144 -17.13 -4.95 56.71
C THR A 144 -15.92 -5.33 55.86
N GLU A 145 -16.01 -6.41 55.08
CA GLU A 145 -14.86 -6.88 54.28
C GLU A 145 -14.47 -5.91 53.16
N LYS A 146 -15.46 -5.29 52.51
CA LYS A 146 -15.21 -4.25 51.49
C LYS A 146 -14.64 -2.97 52.10
N THR A 147 -15.01 -2.67 53.35
CA THR A 147 -14.46 -1.55 54.13
C THR A 147 -12.99 -1.78 54.47
N ILE A 148 -12.65 -2.99 54.96
CA ILE A 148 -11.27 -3.41 55.26
C ILE A 148 -10.40 -3.34 53.99
N ILE A 149 -10.87 -3.89 52.87
CA ILE A 149 -10.15 -3.87 51.58
C ILE A 149 -9.90 -2.43 51.10
N ASN A 150 -10.89 -1.55 51.19
CA ASN A 150 -10.70 -0.14 50.83
C ASN A 150 -9.72 0.59 51.77
N THR A 151 -9.74 0.29 53.07
CA THR A 151 -8.78 0.86 54.04
C THR A 151 -7.34 0.41 53.72
N ILE A 152 -7.14 -0.87 53.40
CA ILE A 152 -5.83 -1.40 52.99
C ILE A 152 -5.41 -0.79 51.64
N LYS A 153 -6.32 -0.62 50.67
CA LYS A 153 -6.05 0.07 49.39
C LYS A 153 -5.61 1.52 49.59
N GLU A 154 -6.24 2.27 50.49
CA GLU A 154 -5.84 3.64 50.82
C GLU A 154 -4.45 3.68 51.46
N ALA A 155 -4.19 2.83 52.45
CA ALA A 155 -2.88 2.71 53.09
C ALA A 155 -1.79 2.34 52.06
N ALA A 156 -2.03 1.32 51.24
CA ALA A 156 -1.14 0.90 50.17
C ALA A 156 -0.91 2.00 49.13
N THR A 157 -1.93 2.79 48.77
CA THR A 157 -1.79 3.92 47.83
C THR A 157 -0.92 5.05 48.40
N ARG A 158 -0.88 5.23 49.73
CA ARG A 158 -0.02 6.22 50.41
C ARG A 158 1.40 5.70 50.66
N ILE A 159 1.55 4.41 50.96
CA ILE A 159 2.82 3.78 51.37
C ILE A 159 3.63 3.27 50.17
N ILE A 160 2.99 2.72 49.14
CA ILE A 160 3.65 2.12 47.97
C ILE A 160 3.98 3.23 46.97
N SER A 161 4.99 4.04 47.29
CA SER A 161 5.56 5.10 46.44
C SER A 161 6.39 4.58 45.24
N ILE A 162 6.07 3.39 44.73
CA ILE A 162 6.75 2.78 43.58
C ILE A 162 6.40 3.57 42.32
N THR A 163 7.42 4.17 41.69
CA THR A 163 7.28 4.78 40.37
C THR A 163 6.85 3.69 39.37
N PRO A 164 5.63 3.74 38.78
CA PRO A 164 5.02 2.54 38.15
C PRO A 164 5.79 1.94 36.98
N TYR A 165 6.72 2.70 36.39
CA TYR A 165 7.51 2.36 35.20
C TYR A 165 8.75 1.50 35.47
N LYS A 166 9.13 1.24 36.75
CA LYS A 166 10.35 0.48 37.08
C LYS A 166 10.19 -1.05 37.03
N ILE A 167 8.99 -1.59 37.25
CA ILE A 167 8.72 -3.04 37.18
C ILE A 167 7.79 -3.28 35.99
N ARG A 168 8.32 -3.93 34.93
CA ARG A 168 7.58 -4.21 33.69
C ARG A 168 6.83 -5.55 33.70
N ASP A 169 7.36 -6.53 34.42
CA ASP A 169 6.77 -7.86 34.57
C ASP A 169 5.52 -7.80 35.45
N PRO A 170 4.33 -8.22 34.95
CA PRO A 170 3.09 -8.23 35.73
C PRO A 170 3.09 -9.16 36.94
N GLU A 171 3.80 -10.30 36.88
CA GLU A 171 3.85 -11.28 37.96
C GLU A 171 4.79 -10.80 39.07
N GLN A 172 6.00 -10.33 38.73
CA GLN A 172 6.86 -9.65 39.69
C GLN A 172 6.17 -8.44 40.34
N LYS A 173 5.38 -7.68 39.56
CA LYS A 173 4.58 -6.56 40.08
C LYS A 173 3.49 -7.04 41.04
N ARG A 174 2.74 -8.10 40.72
CA ARG A 174 1.78 -8.72 41.66
C ARG A 174 2.48 -9.17 42.94
N ASN A 175 3.61 -9.86 42.84
CA ASN A 175 4.36 -10.39 43.98
C ASN A 175 4.92 -9.28 44.88
N VAL A 176 5.48 -8.21 44.31
CA VAL A 176 5.94 -7.04 45.08
C VAL A 176 4.78 -6.33 45.78
N TYR A 177 3.64 -6.13 45.10
CA TYR A 177 2.46 -5.54 45.75
C TYR A 177 1.89 -6.46 46.85
N TYR A 178 1.78 -7.78 46.60
CA TYR A 178 1.33 -8.77 47.59
C TYR A 178 2.19 -8.72 48.85
N GLN A 179 3.53 -8.74 48.74
CA GLN A 179 4.41 -8.66 49.91
C GLN A 179 4.26 -7.32 50.66
N ARG A 180 4.16 -6.19 49.96
CA ARG A 180 3.89 -4.88 50.60
C ARG A 180 2.52 -4.80 51.26
N ILE A 181 1.50 -5.45 50.71
CA ILE A 181 0.16 -5.51 51.29
C ILE A 181 0.15 -6.44 52.52
N MET A 182 0.89 -7.56 52.48
CA MET A 182 1.10 -8.44 53.64
C MET A 182 1.90 -7.75 54.76
N GLU A 183 2.89 -6.92 54.44
CA GLU A 183 3.53 -6.02 55.41
C GLU A 183 2.51 -5.06 56.04
N ILE A 184 1.69 -4.37 55.24
CA ILE A 184 0.66 -3.44 55.71
C ILE A 184 -0.32 -4.15 56.65
N ILE A 185 -0.89 -5.29 56.23
CA ILE A 185 -1.82 -6.10 57.03
C ILE A 185 -1.21 -6.53 58.36
N ARG A 186 0.06 -6.98 58.36
CA ARG A 186 0.81 -7.34 59.59
C ARG A 186 1.13 -6.13 60.48
N SER A 187 1.27 -4.94 59.89
CA SER A 187 1.61 -3.70 60.61
C SER A 187 0.40 -2.95 61.17
N SER A 188 -0.82 -3.28 60.72
CA SER A 188 -2.09 -2.65 61.13
C SER A 188 -3.01 -3.63 61.89
N PRO A 189 -2.65 -4.06 63.11
CA PRO A 189 -3.46 -4.96 63.93
C PRO A 189 -4.84 -4.36 64.27
N GLU A 190 -5.01 -3.03 64.23
CA GLU A 190 -6.29 -2.34 64.41
C GLU A 190 -7.37 -2.72 63.38
N LEU A 191 -7.01 -3.38 62.27
CA LEU A 191 -7.96 -3.92 61.29
C LEU A 191 -8.68 -5.21 61.78
N ASN A 192 -8.24 -5.82 62.89
CA ASN A 192 -8.82 -7.04 63.49
C ASN A 192 -8.99 -8.22 62.52
N ILE A 193 -8.05 -8.38 61.58
CA ILE A 193 -8.07 -9.47 60.59
C ILE A 193 -7.46 -10.74 61.21
N PRO A 194 -8.14 -11.91 61.16
CA PRO A 194 -7.53 -13.18 61.55
C PRO A 194 -6.38 -13.56 60.61
N ALA A 195 -5.27 -14.09 61.16
CA ALA A 195 -4.08 -14.45 60.38
C ALA A 195 -4.38 -15.42 59.22
N SER A 196 -5.31 -16.36 59.42
CA SER A 196 -5.81 -17.31 58.40
C SER A 196 -6.59 -16.67 57.25
N ARG A 197 -6.83 -15.35 57.28
CA ARG A 197 -7.44 -14.57 56.20
C ARG A 197 -6.51 -13.52 55.60
N PHE A 198 -5.25 -13.43 56.04
CA PHE A 198 -4.29 -12.46 55.50
C PHE A 198 -4.14 -12.61 53.98
N ASP A 199 -3.97 -13.84 53.49
CA ASP A 199 -3.84 -14.13 52.05
C ASP A 199 -5.10 -13.77 51.26
N PHE A 200 -6.30 -14.04 51.81
CA PHE A 200 -7.57 -13.64 51.20
C PHE A 200 -7.65 -12.12 51.01
N TYR A 201 -7.29 -11.34 52.03
CA TYR A 201 -7.30 -9.87 51.94
C TYR A 201 -6.18 -9.33 51.05
N ALA A 202 -4.98 -9.93 51.10
CA ALA A 202 -3.87 -9.56 50.22
C ALA A 202 -4.20 -9.82 48.74
N ASP A 203 -4.67 -11.01 48.39
CA ASP A 203 -5.07 -11.36 47.03
C ASP A 203 -6.25 -10.52 46.51
N ALA A 204 -7.19 -10.14 47.39
CA ALA A 204 -8.29 -9.24 47.01
C ALA A 204 -7.77 -7.83 46.69
N VAL A 205 -6.93 -7.27 47.56
CA VAL A 205 -6.33 -5.94 47.34
C VAL A 205 -5.39 -5.94 46.12
N VAL A 206 -4.59 -6.99 45.91
CA VAL A 206 -3.73 -7.14 44.71
C VAL A 206 -4.58 -7.24 43.44
N ARG A 207 -5.67 -8.01 43.43
CA ARG A 207 -6.60 -8.09 42.29
C ARG A 207 -7.33 -6.77 42.02
N GLU A 208 -7.48 -5.88 43.00
CA GLU A 208 -8.03 -4.54 42.80
C GLU A 208 -6.99 -3.45 42.49
N MET A 209 -5.74 -3.57 42.96
CA MET A 209 -4.69 -2.56 42.73
C MET A 209 -3.83 -2.83 41.49
N VAL A 210 -3.67 -4.11 41.11
CA VAL A 210 -2.82 -4.56 40.00
C VAL A 210 -3.61 -5.37 38.96
N GLY A 211 -4.53 -6.23 39.40
CA GLY A 211 -5.40 -7.03 38.52
C GLY A 211 -6.65 -6.32 38.00
N TYR A 212 -7.56 -7.10 37.42
CA TYR A 212 -8.79 -6.63 36.75
C TYR A 212 -10.05 -6.70 37.63
N GLY A 213 -9.92 -6.84 38.96
CA GLY A 213 -11.05 -6.92 39.89
C GLY A 213 -11.92 -8.15 39.68
N MET A 214 -13.24 -7.99 39.53
CA MET A 214 -14.18 -9.12 39.42
C MET A 214 -14.04 -9.94 38.12
N ILE A 215 -13.52 -9.35 37.04
CA ILE A 215 -13.30 -10.06 35.76
C ILE A 215 -11.92 -10.70 35.65
N ASP A 216 -11.06 -10.58 36.67
CA ASP A 216 -9.72 -11.20 36.72
C ASP A 216 -9.77 -12.73 36.42
N PRO A 217 -10.74 -13.52 36.92
CA PRO A 217 -10.88 -14.94 36.54
C PRO A 217 -11.22 -15.17 35.06
N LEU A 218 -11.95 -14.25 34.41
CA LEU A 218 -12.28 -14.35 32.99
C LEU A 218 -11.07 -13.98 32.12
N VAL A 219 -10.35 -12.91 32.48
CA VAL A 219 -9.15 -12.48 31.75
C VAL A 219 -8.04 -13.54 31.82
N ASN A 220 -7.98 -14.31 32.91
CA ASN A 220 -7.02 -15.41 33.07
C ASN A 220 -7.45 -16.75 32.42
N ASP A 221 -8.66 -16.88 31.83
CA ASP A 221 -9.11 -18.10 31.15
C ASP A 221 -8.83 -18.04 29.64
N ASP A 222 -7.96 -18.92 29.14
CA ASP A 222 -7.58 -18.98 27.72
C ASP A 222 -8.61 -19.71 26.84
N LYS A 223 -9.60 -20.40 27.43
CA LYS A 223 -10.75 -20.91 26.66
C LYS A 223 -11.72 -19.79 26.25
N LEU A 224 -11.58 -18.57 26.78
CA LEU A 224 -12.34 -17.39 26.35
C LEU A 224 -11.65 -16.64 25.21
N GLU A 225 -12.47 -16.10 24.30
CA GLU A 225 -12.08 -15.29 23.14
C GLU A 225 -12.49 -13.83 23.32
N GLU A 226 -13.66 -13.56 23.92
CA GLU A 226 -14.13 -12.21 24.25
C GLU A 226 -14.79 -12.15 25.64
N ILE A 227 -14.68 -11.00 26.30
CA ILE A 227 -15.29 -10.67 27.59
C ILE A 227 -15.96 -9.30 27.44
N MET A 228 -17.26 -9.20 27.75
CA MET A 228 -18.10 -8.04 27.43
C MET A 228 -18.90 -7.57 28.65
N VAL A 229 -18.58 -6.38 29.15
CA VAL A 229 -19.33 -5.66 30.19
C VAL A 229 -20.20 -4.61 29.51
N ILE A 230 -21.52 -4.72 29.66
CA ILE A 230 -22.52 -3.91 28.91
C ILE A 230 -23.23 -2.84 29.76
N GLY A 231 -22.69 -2.51 30.94
CA GLY A 231 -23.25 -1.54 31.88
C GLY A 231 -23.61 -2.14 33.24
N GLN A 232 -24.09 -1.30 34.16
CA GLN A 232 -24.48 -1.71 35.52
C GLN A 232 -25.79 -2.51 35.54
N GLY A 233 -25.90 -3.44 36.49
CA GLY A 233 -27.10 -4.28 36.70
C GLY A 233 -27.35 -5.33 35.62
N GLN A 234 -26.37 -5.55 34.73
CA GLN A 234 -26.38 -6.57 33.67
C GLN A 234 -25.31 -7.64 33.96
N PRO A 235 -25.51 -8.89 33.52
CA PRO A 235 -24.46 -9.89 33.56
C PRO A 235 -23.33 -9.52 32.58
N VAL A 236 -22.09 -9.90 32.92
CA VAL A 236 -20.98 -9.91 31.97
C VAL A 236 -21.19 -11.08 31.02
N TYR A 237 -21.04 -10.83 29.72
CA TYR A 237 -21.10 -11.84 28.67
C TYR A 237 -19.69 -12.29 28.30
N VAL A 238 -19.54 -13.53 27.84
CA VAL A 238 -18.27 -14.05 27.32
C VAL A 238 -18.50 -14.84 26.03
N PHE A 239 -17.52 -14.83 25.14
CA PHE A 239 -17.47 -15.73 23.99
C PHE A 239 -16.45 -16.84 24.28
N HIS A 240 -16.91 -18.07 24.48
CA HIS A 240 -16.09 -19.23 24.74
C HIS A 240 -15.73 -19.95 23.44
N ARG A 241 -14.45 -20.29 23.23
CA ARG A 241 -13.92 -20.82 21.95
C ARG A 241 -14.61 -22.09 21.43
N GLN A 242 -15.27 -22.84 22.31
CA GLN A 242 -16.02 -24.07 22.02
C GLN A 242 -17.54 -23.94 22.21
N TYR A 243 -18.03 -22.96 22.98
CA TYR A 243 -19.44 -22.87 23.40
C TYR A 243 -20.12 -21.57 22.94
N GLU A 244 -19.42 -20.75 22.15
CA GLU A 244 -19.88 -19.48 21.60
C GLU A 244 -20.33 -18.49 22.69
N MET A 245 -21.45 -17.78 22.48
CA MET A 245 -21.89 -16.71 23.38
C MET A 245 -22.52 -17.26 24.66
N MET A 246 -22.09 -16.73 25.81
CA MET A 246 -22.51 -17.18 27.14
C MET A 246 -22.77 -16.00 28.08
N THR A 247 -23.70 -16.18 29.03
CA THR A 247 -23.91 -15.28 30.18
C THR A 247 -23.07 -15.76 31.37
N THR A 248 -22.62 -14.86 32.25
CA THR A 248 -21.86 -15.23 33.46
C THR A 248 -22.60 -14.92 34.76
N ASN A 249 -22.07 -15.39 35.90
CA ASN A 249 -22.50 -14.97 37.22
C ASN A 249 -21.96 -13.58 37.66
N ILE A 250 -21.05 -12.96 36.90
CA ILE A 250 -20.51 -11.63 37.22
C ILE A 250 -21.50 -10.55 36.80
N GLU A 251 -21.81 -9.64 37.72
CA GLU A 251 -22.73 -8.49 37.58
C GLU A 251 -22.03 -7.31 38.26
N PHE A 252 -22.01 -6.12 37.64
CA PHE A 252 -21.51 -4.88 38.26
C PHE A 252 -22.69 -4.08 38.81
N PHE A 253 -22.65 -3.68 40.08
CA PHE A 253 -23.79 -3.02 40.74
C PHE A 253 -23.74 -1.49 40.68
N SER A 254 -22.64 -0.90 40.20
CA SER A 254 -22.49 0.54 40.04
C SER A 254 -21.63 0.86 38.81
N ASP A 255 -22.08 1.82 38.02
CA ASP A 255 -21.33 2.31 36.85
C ASP A 255 -19.93 2.82 37.23
N GLN A 256 -19.78 3.38 38.42
CA GLN A 256 -18.48 3.84 38.93
C GLN A 256 -17.46 2.70 39.09
N GLU A 257 -17.89 1.47 39.41
CA GLU A 257 -16.97 0.32 39.51
C GLU A 257 -16.43 -0.08 38.13
N ILE A 258 -17.22 0.11 37.07
CA ILE A 258 -16.81 -0.09 35.68
C ILE A 258 -15.90 1.07 35.25
N ILE A 259 -16.27 2.31 35.52
CA ILE A 259 -15.46 3.51 35.24
C ILE A 259 -14.09 3.43 35.95
N ASP A 260 -14.02 2.94 37.18
CA ASP A 260 -12.77 2.75 37.93
C ASP A 260 -11.89 1.62 37.34
N LEU A 261 -12.50 0.54 36.87
CA LEU A 261 -11.81 -0.53 36.12
C LEU A 261 -11.24 0.01 34.80
N VAL A 262 -12.06 0.68 34.00
CA VAL A 262 -11.66 1.32 32.74
C VAL A 262 -10.56 2.36 32.96
N ASN A 263 -10.64 3.17 34.03
CA ASN A 263 -9.58 4.11 34.40
C ASN A 263 -8.30 3.44 34.91
N ARG A 264 -8.38 2.28 35.58
CA ARG A 264 -7.18 1.48 35.93
C ARG A 264 -6.50 0.96 34.68
N ILE A 265 -7.26 0.37 33.76
CA ILE A 265 -6.78 -0.13 32.47
C ILE A 265 -6.10 1.00 31.68
N ALA A 266 -6.78 2.14 31.50
CA ALA A 266 -6.22 3.31 30.82
C ALA A 266 -4.87 3.75 31.41
N ARG A 267 -4.78 3.85 32.75
CA ARG A 267 -3.52 4.21 33.44
C ARG A 267 -2.42 3.15 33.27
N GLN A 268 -2.75 1.86 33.22
CA GLN A 268 -1.77 0.80 32.98
C GLN A 268 -1.20 0.84 31.55
N VAL A 269 -2.04 1.14 30.56
CA VAL A 269 -1.66 1.20 29.13
C VAL A 269 -1.19 2.59 28.67
N GLY A 270 -1.01 3.54 29.59
CA GLY A 270 -0.52 4.89 29.29
C GLY A 270 -1.51 5.79 28.53
N ARG A 271 -2.81 5.46 28.55
CA ARG A 271 -3.91 6.24 27.96
C ARG A 271 -4.70 6.98 29.04
N ARG A 272 -5.62 7.84 28.63
CA ARG A 272 -6.58 8.57 29.47
C ARG A 272 -7.96 8.48 28.85
N ILE A 273 -8.99 8.40 29.68
CA ILE A 273 -10.41 8.36 29.31
C ILE A 273 -11.20 9.19 30.33
N ASP A 274 -11.97 10.16 29.85
CA ASP A 274 -12.83 11.03 30.65
C ASP A 274 -13.92 11.65 29.76
N ILE A 275 -14.74 12.56 30.30
CA ILE A 275 -15.86 13.18 29.57
C ILE A 275 -15.42 13.89 28.28
N SER A 276 -14.15 14.36 28.19
CA SER A 276 -13.62 14.98 26.95
C SER A 276 -13.08 13.98 25.93
N ALA A 277 -12.74 12.78 26.37
CA ALA A 277 -12.26 11.67 25.54
C ALA A 277 -12.89 10.36 26.05
N PRO A 278 -14.21 10.13 25.80
CA PRO A 278 -14.98 9.07 26.45
C PRO A 278 -14.79 7.68 25.83
N LEU A 279 -13.81 7.53 24.92
CA LEU A 279 -13.50 6.32 24.18
C LEU A 279 -12.05 5.88 24.46
N LEU A 280 -11.83 4.58 24.64
CA LEU A 280 -10.52 3.98 24.86
C LEU A 280 -10.38 2.75 23.96
N ASP A 281 -9.48 2.81 22.97
CA ASP A 281 -8.91 1.63 22.32
C ASP A 281 -7.45 1.50 22.75
N ALA A 282 -7.08 0.33 23.26
CA ALA A 282 -5.74 0.04 23.75
C ALA A 282 -5.42 -1.46 23.74
N ARG A 283 -4.19 -1.78 24.17
CA ARG A 283 -3.66 -3.14 24.30
C ARG A 283 -3.20 -3.39 25.72
N LEU A 284 -3.62 -4.51 26.30
CA LEU A 284 -3.29 -4.95 27.65
C LEU A 284 -1.89 -5.62 27.71
N PRO A 285 -1.27 -5.78 28.89
CA PRO A 285 0.08 -6.34 29.02
C PRO A 285 0.24 -7.81 28.63
N ASP A 286 -0.85 -8.58 28.63
CA ASP A 286 -0.95 -9.95 28.09
C ASP A 286 -1.05 -9.98 26.55
N GLY A 287 -1.14 -8.80 25.92
CA GLY A 287 -1.32 -8.62 24.49
C GLY A 287 -2.77 -8.51 24.03
N SER A 288 -3.77 -8.74 24.90
CA SER A 288 -5.20 -8.67 24.55
C SER A 288 -5.64 -7.26 24.15
N ARG A 289 -6.59 -7.14 23.20
CA ARG A 289 -7.16 -5.84 22.83
C ARG A 289 -8.26 -5.46 23.82
N VAL A 290 -8.30 -4.20 24.21
CA VAL A 290 -9.37 -3.63 25.02
C VAL A 290 -10.00 -2.42 24.34
N ASN A 291 -11.32 -2.44 24.22
CA ASN A 291 -12.14 -1.28 23.91
C ASN A 291 -13.01 -0.94 25.13
N ALA A 292 -13.15 0.34 25.47
CA ALA A 292 -14.06 0.79 26.52
C ALA A 292 -14.68 2.14 26.18
N THR A 293 -15.91 2.35 26.64
CA THR A 293 -16.66 3.61 26.46
C THR A 293 -17.30 4.02 27.77
N ILE A 294 -17.31 5.33 28.07
CA ILE A 294 -17.99 5.89 29.25
C ILE A 294 -19.06 6.92 28.84
N PRO A 295 -20.00 7.29 29.73
CA PRO A 295 -20.90 8.42 29.48
C PRO A 295 -20.12 9.72 29.20
N PRO A 296 -20.57 10.58 28.27
CA PRO A 296 -21.87 10.53 27.58
C PRO A 296 -21.92 9.66 26.32
N ALA A 297 -20.81 9.07 25.87
CA ALA A 297 -20.76 8.32 24.61
C ALA A 297 -21.48 6.96 24.68
N SER A 298 -21.52 6.34 25.86
CA SER A 298 -22.46 5.25 26.15
C SER A 298 -23.62 5.77 27.00
N VAL A 299 -24.85 5.60 26.50
CA VAL A 299 -26.08 6.13 27.12
C VAL A 299 -26.54 5.28 28.32
N SER A 300 -26.23 3.98 28.31
CA SER A 300 -26.72 2.99 29.30
C SER A 300 -25.74 2.73 30.45
N GLY A 301 -24.67 3.51 30.56
CA GLY A 301 -23.56 3.29 31.49
C GLY A 301 -22.27 2.87 30.78
N ALA A 302 -21.17 2.78 31.51
CA ALA A 302 -19.86 2.43 30.97
C ALA A 302 -19.80 0.97 30.46
N THR A 303 -19.08 0.78 29.35
CA THR A 303 -18.90 -0.52 28.70
C THR A 303 -17.42 -0.86 28.55
N LEU A 304 -17.11 -2.16 28.52
CA LEU A 304 -15.75 -2.69 28.41
C LEU A 304 -15.78 -4.02 27.66
N THR A 305 -15.08 -4.09 26.53
CA THR A 305 -14.87 -5.31 25.75
C THR A 305 -13.39 -5.65 25.70
N ILE A 306 -13.02 -6.84 26.16
CA ILE A 306 -11.66 -7.39 26.05
C ILE A 306 -11.70 -8.56 25.06
N ARG A 307 -10.90 -8.49 23.98
CA ARG A 307 -10.69 -9.59 23.03
C ARG A 307 -9.36 -10.26 23.33
N LYS A 308 -9.42 -11.54 23.69
CA LYS A 308 -8.27 -12.39 24.04
C LYS A 308 -7.70 -13.10 22.84
N PHE A 309 -6.41 -12.86 22.57
CA PHE A 309 -5.63 -13.71 21.68
C PHE A 309 -5.37 -15.07 22.33
N ARG A 310 -5.11 -16.10 21.51
CA ARG A 310 -4.84 -17.45 21.98
C ARG A 310 -3.34 -17.62 22.19
N GLY A 311 -2.90 -17.96 23.41
CA GLY A 311 -1.48 -18.11 23.74
C GLY A 311 -0.78 -19.16 22.87
N ASP A 312 -1.41 -20.31 22.70
CA ASP A 312 -1.03 -21.36 21.76
C ASP A 312 -1.83 -21.21 20.43
N PRO A 313 -1.21 -20.76 19.33
CA PRO A 313 -1.90 -20.59 18.06
C PRO A 313 -2.17 -21.94 17.39
N PHE A 314 -3.22 -22.02 16.57
CA PHE A 314 -3.49 -23.23 15.78
C PHE A 314 -2.33 -23.57 14.83
N SER A 315 -2.14 -24.86 14.58
CA SER A 315 -1.24 -25.37 13.53
C SER A 315 -1.99 -25.81 12.28
N MET A 316 -1.25 -26.10 11.20
CA MET A 316 -1.84 -26.75 10.02
C MET A 316 -2.47 -28.11 10.35
N ILE A 317 -1.93 -28.82 11.34
CA ILE A 317 -2.43 -30.12 11.76
C ILE A 317 -3.81 -29.99 12.41
N ASP A 318 -4.06 -28.90 13.14
CA ASP A 318 -5.41 -28.59 13.64
C ASP A 318 -6.36 -28.16 12.52
N LEU A 319 -5.94 -27.31 11.57
CA LEU A 319 -6.81 -26.93 10.45
C LEU A 319 -7.23 -28.14 9.61
N ILE A 320 -6.33 -29.12 9.41
CA ILE A 320 -6.64 -30.41 8.79
C ILE A 320 -7.65 -31.20 9.64
N LYS A 321 -7.41 -31.35 10.95
CA LYS A 321 -8.30 -32.12 11.84
C LYS A 321 -9.66 -31.47 12.09
N MET A 322 -9.79 -30.16 11.88
CA MET A 322 -11.08 -29.45 11.91
C MET A 322 -11.84 -29.52 10.57
N ASN A 323 -11.27 -30.14 9.52
CA ASN A 323 -11.71 -30.08 8.12
C ASN A 323 -11.75 -28.66 7.52
N THR A 324 -10.97 -27.71 8.07
CA THR A 324 -10.86 -26.35 7.51
C THR A 324 -10.10 -26.33 6.19
N VAL A 325 -9.18 -27.30 6.00
CA VAL A 325 -8.38 -27.54 4.79
C VAL A 325 -8.06 -29.04 4.68
N THR A 326 -7.82 -29.57 3.48
CA THR A 326 -7.47 -30.99 3.27
C THR A 326 -5.95 -31.20 3.17
N LEU A 327 -5.48 -32.44 3.35
CA LEU A 327 -4.04 -32.78 3.27
C LEU A 327 -3.40 -32.41 1.92
N GLU A 328 -4.07 -32.67 0.79
CA GLU A 328 -3.57 -32.28 -0.55
C GLU A 328 -3.48 -30.76 -0.68
N ALA A 329 -4.52 -30.02 -0.28
CA ALA A 329 -4.51 -28.56 -0.29
C ALA A 329 -3.43 -27.98 0.64
N SER A 330 -3.21 -28.59 1.80
CA SER A 330 -2.16 -28.18 2.75
C SER A 330 -0.75 -28.39 2.20
N ALA A 331 -0.52 -29.51 1.51
CA ALA A 331 0.77 -29.81 0.87
C ALA A 331 1.04 -28.92 -0.35
N PHE A 332 -0.01 -28.61 -1.13
CA PHE A 332 0.04 -27.63 -2.21
C PHE A 332 0.35 -26.22 -1.67
N LEU A 333 -0.39 -25.75 -0.66
CA LEU A 333 -0.16 -24.45 -0.03
C LEU A 333 1.22 -24.35 0.63
N TRP A 334 1.75 -25.44 1.21
CA TRP A 334 3.14 -25.47 1.69
C TRP A 334 4.12 -25.19 0.54
N ALA A 335 4.02 -25.93 -0.58
CA ALA A 335 4.91 -25.71 -1.73
C ALA A 335 4.76 -24.30 -2.34
N CYS A 336 3.57 -23.71 -2.30
CA CYS A 336 3.34 -22.33 -2.75
C CYS A 336 3.93 -21.28 -1.78
N VAL A 337 3.73 -21.43 -0.46
CA VAL A 337 4.31 -20.49 0.53
C VAL A 337 5.84 -20.59 0.56
N GLU A 338 6.40 -21.79 0.55
CA GLU A 338 7.85 -22.01 0.56
C GLU A 338 8.49 -21.73 -0.82
N GLY A 339 7.71 -21.74 -1.91
CA GLY A 339 8.16 -21.31 -3.23
C GLY A 339 9.22 -22.21 -3.87
N MET A 340 9.40 -23.42 -3.34
CA MET A 340 10.45 -24.39 -3.70
C MET A 340 11.87 -23.77 -3.71
N GLY A 341 12.11 -22.79 -2.84
CA GLY A 341 13.37 -22.04 -2.74
C GLY A 341 13.71 -21.12 -3.92
N VAL A 342 12.74 -20.76 -4.78
CA VAL A 342 12.99 -19.88 -5.96
C VAL A 342 11.99 -18.75 -6.17
N LYS A 343 10.68 -19.00 -6.04
CA LYS A 343 9.64 -17.95 -6.08
C LYS A 343 8.50 -18.34 -5.13
N PRO A 344 8.36 -17.69 -3.96
CA PRO A 344 7.17 -17.87 -3.12
C PRO A 344 5.92 -17.29 -3.78
N ALA A 345 4.76 -17.79 -3.37
CA ALA A 345 3.47 -17.31 -3.84
C ALA A 345 2.99 -16.09 -3.06
N ASN A 346 2.42 -15.13 -3.79
CA ASN A 346 1.66 -14.02 -3.24
C ASN A 346 0.22 -14.47 -2.99
N ILE A 347 -0.25 -14.37 -1.75
CA ILE A 347 -1.52 -14.97 -1.30
C ILE A 347 -2.38 -13.95 -0.55
N VAL A 348 -3.61 -13.72 -1.02
CA VAL A 348 -4.66 -13.08 -0.22
C VAL A 348 -5.40 -14.14 0.59
N ILE A 349 -5.71 -13.84 1.85
CA ILE A 349 -6.68 -14.59 2.62
C ILE A 349 -7.90 -13.69 2.85
N SER A 350 -9.02 -14.13 2.30
CA SER A 350 -10.30 -13.43 2.20
C SER A 350 -11.36 -14.15 3.04
N GLY A 351 -12.45 -13.47 3.37
CA GLY A 351 -13.51 -13.98 4.25
C GLY A 351 -14.18 -12.89 5.08
N GLY A 352 -15.32 -13.19 5.68
CA GLY A 352 -16.04 -12.31 6.61
C GLY A 352 -15.32 -12.09 7.96
N THR A 353 -15.91 -11.26 8.83
CA THR A 353 -15.42 -11.05 10.20
C THR A 353 -15.57 -12.34 11.01
N GLY A 354 -14.50 -12.73 11.73
CA GLY A 354 -14.48 -13.97 12.53
C GLY A 354 -14.45 -15.27 11.73
N SER A 355 -14.30 -15.23 10.39
CA SER A 355 -14.29 -16.44 9.56
C SER A 355 -13.08 -17.34 9.73
N GLY A 356 -11.93 -16.78 10.13
CA GLY A 356 -10.69 -17.50 10.42
C GLY A 356 -9.42 -16.85 9.87
N LYS A 357 -9.54 -15.90 8.94
CA LYS A 357 -8.43 -15.26 8.19
C LYS A 357 -7.07 -15.16 8.91
N THR A 358 -6.97 -14.47 10.04
CA THR A 358 -5.68 -14.27 10.74
C THR A 358 -5.10 -15.58 11.29
N THR A 359 -5.94 -16.54 11.67
CA THR A 359 -5.52 -17.90 12.05
C THR A 359 -4.92 -18.63 10.85
N THR A 360 -5.61 -18.62 9.71
CA THR A 360 -5.13 -19.24 8.46
C THR A 360 -3.84 -18.57 7.96
N LEU A 361 -3.72 -17.25 8.11
CA LEU A 361 -2.51 -16.48 7.84
C LEU A 361 -1.35 -16.92 8.74
N ASN A 362 -1.56 -17.02 10.05
CA ASN A 362 -0.55 -17.45 11.02
C ASN A 362 -0.08 -18.89 10.76
N VAL A 363 -1.02 -19.79 10.44
CA VAL A 363 -0.75 -21.18 10.09
C VAL A 363 0.08 -21.27 8.82
N LEU A 364 -0.31 -20.58 7.75
CA LEU A 364 0.43 -20.61 6.48
C LEU A 364 1.82 -19.96 6.62
N ALA A 365 1.93 -18.87 7.37
CA ALA A 365 3.21 -18.24 7.66
C ALA A 365 4.18 -19.16 8.43
N SER A 366 3.72 -20.20 9.14
CA SER A 366 4.61 -21.19 9.78
C SER A 366 5.39 -22.07 8.80
N PHE A 367 5.00 -22.08 7.52
CA PHE A 367 5.74 -22.73 6.42
C PHE A 367 6.84 -21.85 5.79
N ILE A 368 6.97 -20.59 6.20
CA ILE A 368 8.07 -19.72 5.72
C ILE A 368 9.41 -20.29 6.26
N PRO A 369 10.41 -20.54 5.38
CA PRO A 369 11.73 -21.05 5.78
C PRO A 369 12.41 -20.20 6.86
N ARG A 370 13.06 -20.84 7.83
CA ARG A 370 13.57 -20.18 9.06
C ARG A 370 14.72 -19.20 8.85
N HIS A 371 15.30 -19.14 7.67
CA HIS A 371 16.35 -18.19 7.30
C HIS A 371 15.81 -16.87 6.73
N GLU A 372 14.56 -16.86 6.24
CA GLU A 372 13.92 -15.68 5.69
C GLU A 372 13.58 -14.62 6.76
N ARG A 373 13.70 -13.35 6.37
CA ARG A 373 13.40 -12.17 7.18
C ARG A 373 11.96 -11.71 6.98
N ILE A 374 11.21 -11.69 8.08
CA ILE A 374 9.76 -11.46 8.05
C ILE A 374 9.43 -10.15 8.74
N ILE A 375 8.55 -9.34 8.14
CA ILE A 375 7.99 -8.16 8.79
C ILE A 375 6.46 -8.29 8.82
N SER A 376 5.88 -8.41 10.01
CA SER A 376 4.42 -8.29 10.17
C SER A 376 4.01 -6.84 10.43
N ILE A 377 2.85 -6.46 9.89
CA ILE A 377 2.28 -5.11 9.98
C ILE A 377 0.79 -5.26 10.27
N GLU A 378 0.37 -4.81 11.45
CA GLU A 378 -0.90 -5.25 12.05
C GLU A 378 -1.59 -4.07 12.76
N ASP A 379 -2.89 -3.84 12.58
CA ASP A 379 -3.65 -2.78 13.30
C ASP A 379 -3.74 -3.07 14.82
N THR A 380 -3.63 -4.34 15.16
CA THR A 380 -3.36 -4.87 16.50
C THR A 380 -2.59 -6.15 16.28
N ALA A 381 -1.48 -6.38 16.97
CA ALA A 381 -0.55 -7.45 16.57
C ALA A 381 -1.02 -8.85 17.03
N GLU A 382 -1.92 -9.47 16.27
CA GLU A 382 -2.56 -10.77 16.53
C GLU A 382 -1.65 -11.99 16.26
N LEU A 383 -0.70 -11.87 15.31
CA LEU A 383 0.12 -13.01 14.86
C LEU A 383 1.05 -13.56 15.96
N ASN A 384 1.43 -14.83 15.84
CA ASN A 384 2.38 -15.53 16.68
C ASN A 384 3.14 -16.58 15.83
N LEU A 385 4.27 -16.19 15.24
CA LEU A 385 5.03 -16.99 14.28
C LEU A 385 6.18 -17.76 14.98
N PRO A 386 6.42 -19.04 14.65
CA PRO A 386 7.50 -19.87 15.23
C PRO A 386 8.90 -19.55 14.65
N LEU A 387 9.15 -18.28 14.30
CA LEU A 387 10.21 -17.84 13.40
C LEU A 387 11.04 -16.71 14.01
N LYS A 388 12.37 -16.86 14.01
CA LYS A 388 13.28 -15.99 14.79
C LYS A 388 13.61 -14.66 14.12
N HIS A 389 13.65 -14.60 12.78
CA HIS A 389 14.05 -13.41 12.05
C HIS A 389 12.84 -12.50 11.71
N TRP A 390 11.97 -12.33 12.70
CA TRP A 390 10.68 -11.67 12.57
C TRP A 390 10.68 -10.31 13.29
N ILE A 391 10.24 -9.27 12.59
CA ILE A 391 9.97 -7.93 13.13
C ILE A 391 8.46 -7.68 13.10
N ARG A 392 7.95 -7.05 14.14
CA ARG A 392 6.54 -6.70 14.27
C ARG A 392 6.36 -5.19 14.26
N PHE A 393 5.43 -4.71 13.44
CA PHE A 393 4.91 -3.35 13.49
C PHE A 393 3.43 -3.37 13.83
N GLU A 394 3.05 -2.48 14.74
CA GLU A 394 1.66 -2.29 15.18
C GLU A 394 1.22 -0.87 14.82
N GLY A 395 0.03 -0.75 14.22
CA GLY A 395 -0.56 0.54 13.87
C GLY A 395 -0.79 1.42 15.10
N ARG A 396 -0.67 2.74 14.93
CA ARG A 396 -0.91 3.71 16.01
C ARG A 396 -1.92 4.77 15.57
N PRO A 397 -3.15 4.81 16.13
CA PRO A 397 -4.07 5.91 15.88
C PRO A 397 -3.52 7.23 16.46
N PRO A 398 -3.98 8.39 15.97
CA PRO A 398 -3.52 9.70 16.43
C PRO A 398 -3.71 9.90 17.94
N GLY A 399 -2.91 10.82 18.49
CA GLY A 399 -3.09 11.34 19.84
C GLY A 399 -4.32 12.24 19.95
N ILE A 400 -4.66 12.66 21.17
CA ILE A 400 -5.81 13.54 21.46
C ILE A 400 -5.70 14.89 20.72
N GLU A 401 -4.47 15.35 20.44
CA GLU A 401 -4.17 16.56 19.66
C GLU A 401 -4.25 16.35 18.13
N GLY A 402 -4.66 15.18 17.66
CA GLY A 402 -4.67 14.81 16.23
C GLY A 402 -3.28 14.48 15.65
N THR A 403 -2.24 14.37 16.48
CA THR A 403 -0.84 14.22 16.06
C THR A 403 -0.27 12.84 16.38
N GLY A 404 0.79 12.43 15.66
CA GLY A 404 1.54 11.20 15.96
C GLY A 404 0.82 9.89 15.62
N GLU A 405 -0.02 9.92 14.59
CA GLU A 405 -0.53 8.72 13.91
C GLU A 405 0.59 7.99 13.16
N ILE A 406 0.52 6.66 13.12
CA ILE A 406 1.37 5.79 12.31
C ILE A 406 0.46 4.72 11.70
N SER A 407 0.02 4.96 10.46
CA SER A 407 -0.87 4.05 9.72
C SER A 407 -0.13 2.83 9.17
N LEU A 408 -0.90 1.78 8.84
CA LEU A 408 -0.39 0.59 8.15
C LEU A 408 0.32 0.95 6.83
N ASP A 409 -0.12 2.01 6.15
CA ASP A 409 0.49 2.54 4.93
C ASP A 409 1.93 3.00 5.17
N ILE A 410 2.14 3.82 6.21
CA ILE A 410 3.45 4.32 6.62
C ILE A 410 4.37 3.15 7.03
N LEU A 411 3.82 2.18 7.77
CA LEU A 411 4.56 0.99 8.20
C LEU A 411 4.94 0.10 7.01
N THR A 412 4.06 -0.05 6.02
CA THR A 412 4.34 -0.82 4.80
C THR A 412 5.41 -0.15 3.95
N LYS A 413 5.28 1.16 3.70
CA LYS A 413 6.31 1.98 3.04
C LYS A 413 7.65 1.98 3.78
N ASN A 414 7.64 1.82 5.11
CA ASN A 414 8.86 1.67 5.91
C ASN A 414 9.45 0.26 5.81
N SER A 415 8.63 -0.79 5.84
CA SER A 415 9.06 -2.19 5.80
C SER A 415 9.90 -2.52 4.57
N LEU A 416 9.55 -1.96 3.40
CA LEU A 416 10.30 -2.09 2.14
C LEU A 416 11.78 -1.65 2.27
N ARG A 417 12.09 -0.70 3.18
CA ARG A 417 13.46 -0.22 3.43
C ARG A 417 14.28 -1.12 4.35
N MET A 418 13.66 -2.16 4.91
CA MET A 418 14.24 -3.00 5.96
C MET A 418 14.69 -4.37 5.44
N ARG A 419 14.74 -4.55 4.11
CA ARG A 419 15.06 -5.80 3.40
C ARG A 419 14.26 -7.00 3.95
N PRO A 420 12.92 -7.00 3.87
CA PRO A 420 12.13 -8.19 4.13
C PRO A 420 12.31 -9.18 2.99
N ASP A 421 12.38 -10.47 3.32
CA ASP A 421 12.10 -11.55 2.36
C ASP A 421 10.58 -11.83 2.34
N ARG A 422 9.86 -11.51 3.42
CA ARG A 422 8.38 -11.50 3.51
C ARG A 422 7.85 -10.25 4.21
N ILE A 423 6.80 -9.66 3.63
CA ILE A 423 5.92 -8.70 4.31
C ILE A 423 4.57 -9.38 4.53
N ILE A 424 4.08 -9.37 5.77
CA ILE A 424 2.77 -9.90 6.15
C ILE A 424 1.95 -8.74 6.72
N VAL A 425 1.02 -8.19 5.94
CA VAL A 425 0.03 -7.25 6.49
C VAL A 425 -1.15 -8.09 6.99
N GLY A 426 -1.44 -8.02 8.29
CA GLY A 426 -2.46 -8.86 8.92
C GLY A 426 -3.88 -8.54 8.44
N GLU A 427 -4.12 -7.30 8.02
CA GLU A 427 -5.41 -6.79 7.62
C GLU A 427 -5.25 -5.58 6.69
N ILE A 428 -6.00 -5.53 5.59
CA ILE A 428 -6.01 -4.39 4.65
C ILE A 428 -7.44 -3.94 4.36
N ARG A 429 -7.64 -2.62 4.41
CA ARG A 429 -8.90 -1.90 4.23
C ARG A 429 -8.78 -0.54 3.52
N HIS A 430 -7.60 0.11 3.48
CA HIS A 430 -7.37 1.49 3.00
C HIS A 430 -6.08 1.63 2.16
N ASP A 431 -5.33 2.74 2.25
CA ASP A 431 -4.17 3.06 1.41
C ASP A 431 -2.98 2.09 1.55
N GLU A 432 -2.89 1.35 2.67
CA GLU A 432 -1.97 0.22 2.78
C GLU A 432 -2.28 -0.89 1.76
N ALA A 433 -3.50 -0.93 1.21
CA ALA A 433 -3.79 -1.70 0.02
C ALA A 433 -2.89 -1.24 -1.13
N PHE A 434 -2.83 0.04 -1.47
CA PHE A 434 -1.94 0.50 -2.55
C PHE A 434 -0.46 0.37 -2.22
N SER A 435 -0.04 0.53 -0.95
CA SER A 435 1.37 0.41 -0.58
C SER A 435 1.85 -1.03 -0.44
N LEU A 436 1.02 -1.96 0.07
CA LEU A 436 1.32 -3.38 -0.10
C LEU A 436 1.12 -3.75 -1.57
N PHE A 437 0.12 -3.22 -2.28
CA PHE A 437 0.05 -3.22 -3.74
C PHE A 437 1.14 -2.37 -4.45
N THR A 438 2.24 -2.05 -3.76
CA THR A 438 3.53 -1.60 -4.33
C THR A 438 4.71 -2.48 -3.85
N ALA A 439 4.44 -3.57 -3.11
CA ALA A 439 5.42 -4.45 -2.45
C ALA A 439 5.69 -5.78 -3.20
N MET A 440 4.68 -6.60 -3.49
CA MET A 440 4.92 -7.94 -4.05
C MET A 440 5.22 -7.94 -5.56
N ASN A 441 5.07 -6.79 -6.24
CA ASN A 441 5.76 -6.52 -7.51
C ASN A 441 6.75 -5.33 -7.36
N THR A 442 7.32 -5.02 -6.18
CA THR A 442 8.68 -4.40 -6.16
C THR A 442 9.70 -5.50 -6.48
N GLY A 443 9.61 -5.84 -7.75
CA GLY A 443 10.22 -6.93 -8.52
C GLY A 443 9.75 -6.79 -9.98
N HIS A 444 9.46 -5.54 -10.41
CA HIS A 444 9.22 -5.19 -11.80
C HIS A 444 10.57 -5.31 -12.53
N ASP A 445 10.75 -6.41 -13.26
CA ASP A 445 11.83 -6.53 -14.25
C ASP A 445 11.59 -5.65 -15.49
N GLY A 446 10.40 -5.03 -15.54
CA GLY A 446 9.88 -3.97 -16.40
C GLY A 446 10.77 -2.74 -16.59
N ALA A 447 11.97 -2.93 -17.14
CA ALA A 447 12.93 -1.89 -17.48
C ALA A 447 12.98 -1.64 -19.01
N THR A 448 13.64 -0.56 -19.42
CA THR A 448 13.79 -0.15 -20.83
C THR A 448 15.24 -0.23 -21.30
N THR A 449 15.47 -0.40 -22.61
CA THR A 449 16.84 -0.38 -23.17
C THR A 449 17.45 1.01 -23.03
N GLY A 450 18.76 1.09 -22.76
CA GLY A 450 19.46 2.36 -22.49
C GLY A 450 19.30 3.45 -23.56
N ASP A 451 19.07 3.11 -24.82
CA ASP A 451 18.81 4.06 -25.91
C ASP A 451 17.36 4.60 -25.95
N THR A 452 16.52 4.27 -24.97
CA THR A 452 15.13 4.73 -24.88
C THR A 452 15.09 6.21 -24.53
N LEU A 453 14.43 7.03 -25.38
CA LEU A 453 14.37 8.47 -25.17
C LEU A 453 13.31 8.83 -24.12
N ILE A 454 13.75 9.21 -22.93
CA ILE A 454 12.88 9.79 -21.89
C ILE A 454 12.73 11.30 -22.10
N GLN A 455 11.56 11.83 -21.75
CA GLN A 455 11.27 13.26 -21.83
C GLN A 455 11.06 13.86 -20.43
N PHE A 456 11.78 14.93 -20.15
CA PHE A 456 11.73 15.64 -18.87
C PHE A 456 10.76 16.82 -18.91
N SER A 457 10.25 17.20 -17.75
CA SER A 457 9.27 18.29 -17.56
C SER A 457 9.80 19.65 -18.03
N ASN A 458 11.10 19.91 -17.87
CA ASN A 458 11.76 21.13 -18.37
C ASN A 458 11.92 21.17 -19.91
N GLY A 459 11.52 20.11 -20.61
CA GLY A 459 11.67 19.97 -22.06
C GLY A 459 12.98 19.33 -22.52
N ASN A 460 13.87 18.84 -21.65
CA ASN A 460 15.00 18.02 -22.10
C ASN A 460 14.50 16.66 -22.67
N ILE A 461 15.26 16.07 -23.61
CA ILE A 461 15.03 14.71 -24.12
C ILE A 461 16.39 14.00 -24.22
N GLU A 462 16.52 12.88 -23.54
CA GLU A 462 17.79 12.17 -23.35
C GLU A 462 17.57 10.66 -23.42
N GLU A 463 18.61 9.90 -23.74
CA GLU A 463 18.58 8.43 -23.66
C GLU A 463 18.69 8.02 -22.19
N ILE A 464 17.77 7.18 -21.70
CA ILE A 464 17.67 6.80 -20.28
C ILE A 464 18.97 6.23 -19.73
N GLY A 465 19.69 5.41 -20.50
CA GLY A 465 20.96 4.82 -20.06
C GLY A 465 22.02 5.89 -19.78
N ASN A 466 22.19 6.86 -20.69
CA ASN A 466 23.11 7.97 -20.48
C ASN A 466 22.71 8.79 -19.24
N PHE A 467 21.41 9.06 -19.07
CA PHE A 467 20.90 9.79 -17.92
C PHE A 467 21.17 9.06 -16.59
N VAL A 468 20.86 7.77 -16.50
CA VAL A 468 21.06 6.97 -15.29
C VAL A 468 22.55 6.77 -15.00
N GLU A 469 23.37 6.40 -15.99
CA GLU A 469 24.82 6.22 -15.81
C GLU A 469 25.51 7.51 -15.33
N ASN A 470 25.11 8.68 -15.84
CA ASN A 470 25.59 9.97 -15.31
C ASN A 470 25.29 10.12 -13.81
N LYS A 471 24.10 9.71 -13.34
CA LYS A 471 23.76 9.75 -11.91
C LYS A 471 24.47 8.69 -11.06
N PHE A 472 24.88 7.58 -11.66
CA PHE A 472 25.76 6.58 -11.03
C PHE A 472 27.23 7.03 -10.95
N MET A 473 27.66 7.96 -11.80
CA MET A 473 28.97 8.63 -11.67
C MET A 473 28.93 9.78 -10.65
N GLU A 474 27.81 10.50 -10.52
CA GLU A 474 27.63 11.57 -9.55
C GLU A 474 27.49 11.08 -8.09
N LYS A 475 26.91 9.89 -7.88
CA LYS A 475 26.46 9.41 -6.57
C LYS A 475 26.71 7.92 -6.40
N ASN A 476 27.11 7.50 -5.20
CA ASN A 476 27.35 6.10 -4.86
C ASN A 476 26.07 5.26 -5.09
N PRO A 477 26.11 4.22 -5.94
CA PRO A 477 24.96 3.34 -6.15
C PRO A 477 24.73 2.41 -4.95
N LEU A 478 23.45 2.12 -4.71
CA LEU A 478 22.97 1.10 -3.79
C LEU A 478 22.53 -0.14 -4.60
N LYS A 479 22.43 -1.31 -3.96
CA LYS A 479 22.10 -2.58 -4.62
C LYS A 479 20.93 -3.30 -3.96
N GLU A 480 19.99 -3.77 -4.78
CA GLU A 480 18.72 -4.37 -4.40
C GLU A 480 18.46 -5.58 -5.34
N GLY A 481 18.93 -6.76 -4.94
CA GLY A 481 18.97 -7.94 -5.82
C GLY A 481 19.93 -7.75 -7.01
N ASP A 482 19.46 -8.05 -8.21
CA ASP A 482 20.18 -7.79 -9.48
C ASP A 482 20.19 -6.32 -9.88
N PHE A 483 19.32 -5.50 -9.28
CA PHE A 483 19.25 -4.07 -9.55
C PHE A 483 20.26 -3.28 -8.74
N GLU A 484 20.77 -2.22 -9.35
CA GLU A 484 21.49 -1.15 -8.68
C GLU A 484 20.68 0.13 -8.87
N PHE A 485 20.74 1.07 -7.90
CA PHE A 485 19.97 2.32 -7.96
C PHE A 485 20.67 3.49 -7.29
N VAL A 486 20.22 4.70 -7.64
CA VAL A 486 20.61 5.96 -6.99
C VAL A 486 19.35 6.75 -6.61
N ASP A 487 19.23 7.13 -5.33
CA ASP A 487 18.23 8.08 -4.87
C ASP A 487 18.58 9.51 -5.35
N ILE A 488 17.78 10.06 -6.26
CA ILE A 488 17.89 11.45 -6.76
C ILE A 488 16.84 12.39 -6.16
N LYS A 489 16.02 11.91 -5.22
CA LYS A 489 15.23 12.71 -4.25
C LYS A 489 14.34 13.81 -4.85
N GLY A 490 13.92 13.70 -6.11
CA GLY A 490 13.10 14.71 -6.78
C GLY A 490 13.87 15.91 -7.34
N GLU A 491 15.19 15.81 -7.52
CA GLU A 491 16.00 16.81 -8.25
C GLU A 491 15.53 17.04 -9.70
N ILE A 492 14.80 16.08 -10.27
CA ILE A 492 14.40 16.03 -11.68
C ILE A 492 12.94 15.60 -11.77
N PHE A 493 12.20 16.23 -12.69
CA PHE A 493 10.78 16.00 -12.94
C PHE A 493 10.58 15.43 -14.35
N VAL A 494 9.62 14.52 -14.47
CA VAL A 494 9.15 13.95 -15.73
C VAL A 494 7.62 14.11 -15.83
N PRO A 495 7.06 14.32 -17.02
CA PRO A 495 5.61 14.27 -17.18
C PRO A 495 5.17 12.81 -17.04
N SER A 496 4.24 12.58 -16.13
CA SER A 496 3.54 11.33 -15.90
C SER A 496 2.05 11.55 -16.15
N PHE A 497 1.21 10.51 -16.18
CA PHE A 497 -0.24 10.69 -16.19
C PHE A 497 -0.88 10.19 -14.90
N ASN A 498 -1.92 10.87 -14.46
CA ASN A 498 -2.71 10.49 -13.31
C ASN A 498 -3.68 9.35 -13.67
N LYS A 499 -3.54 8.19 -13.02
CA LYS A 499 -4.37 7.01 -13.31
C LYS A 499 -5.87 7.21 -13.04
N LYS A 500 -6.25 8.21 -12.22
CA LYS A 500 -7.65 8.51 -11.88
C LYS A 500 -8.30 9.59 -12.74
N THR A 501 -7.54 10.33 -13.56
CA THR A 501 -8.09 11.41 -14.43
C THR A 501 -7.65 11.33 -15.90
N PHE A 502 -6.67 10.48 -16.21
CA PHE A 502 -6.00 10.40 -17.52
C PHE A 502 -5.41 11.74 -18.01
N LYS A 503 -5.06 12.64 -17.07
CA LYS A 503 -4.35 13.90 -17.32
C LYS A 503 -2.85 13.77 -17.11
N ILE A 504 -2.07 14.52 -17.90
CA ILE A 504 -0.61 14.56 -17.75
C ILE A 504 -0.21 15.66 -16.77
N GLU A 505 0.62 15.32 -15.79
CA GLU A 505 1.10 16.18 -14.72
C GLU A 505 2.59 15.93 -14.41
N ASP A 506 3.27 16.93 -13.86
CA ASP A 506 4.72 16.89 -13.60
C ASP A 506 5.01 16.25 -12.23
N ASN A 507 5.73 15.13 -12.23
CA ASN A 507 6.05 14.39 -11.00
C ASN A 507 7.57 14.21 -10.82
N PRO A 508 8.07 14.30 -9.58
CA PRO A 508 9.49 14.14 -9.30
C PRO A 508 9.94 12.68 -9.41
N VAL A 509 11.09 12.47 -10.04
CA VAL A 509 11.81 11.18 -10.04
C VAL A 509 12.53 11.03 -8.70
N ILE A 510 12.23 9.97 -7.97
CA ILE A 510 12.82 9.67 -6.66
C ILE A 510 14.10 8.83 -6.81
N ARG A 511 14.07 7.84 -7.71
CA ARG A 511 15.17 6.91 -7.99
C ARG A 511 15.39 6.72 -9.47
N VAL A 512 16.64 6.47 -9.82
CA VAL A 512 17.07 5.91 -11.10
C VAL A 512 17.64 4.53 -10.88
N TRP A 513 17.29 3.57 -11.74
CA TRP A 513 17.63 2.15 -11.61
C TRP A 513 18.39 1.65 -12.84
N ARG A 514 19.27 0.67 -12.63
CA ARG A 514 19.82 -0.19 -13.68
C ARG A 514 19.86 -1.66 -13.24
N LYS A 515 19.68 -2.58 -14.18
CA LYS A 515 19.94 -4.02 -13.99
C LYS A 515 20.72 -4.53 -15.19
N ASN A 516 21.80 -5.28 -14.96
CA ASN A 516 22.47 -6.00 -16.04
C ASN A 516 21.66 -7.26 -16.34
N ALA A 517 21.03 -7.32 -17.51
CA ALA A 517 20.07 -8.35 -17.86
C ALA A 517 20.44 -9.02 -19.20
N ARG A 518 20.31 -10.35 -19.23
CA ARG A 518 20.25 -11.12 -20.47
C ARG A 518 18.87 -11.74 -20.60
N GLN A 519 18.03 -11.17 -21.48
CA GLN A 519 16.62 -11.52 -21.59
C GLN A 519 16.06 -11.17 -22.97
N LYS A 520 14.85 -11.65 -23.27
CA LYS A 520 14.10 -11.18 -24.44
C LYS A 520 13.57 -9.76 -24.18
N ILE A 521 13.55 -8.96 -25.24
CA ILE A 521 12.82 -7.70 -25.30
C ILE A 521 11.96 -7.64 -26.56
N ARG A 522 10.86 -6.89 -26.49
CA ARG A 522 9.91 -6.70 -27.58
C ARG A 522 10.05 -5.32 -28.20
N ARG A 523 10.34 -5.30 -29.50
CA ARG A 523 10.32 -4.12 -30.36
C ARG A 523 8.91 -3.95 -30.92
N ILE A 524 8.12 -3.07 -30.31
CA ILE A 524 6.76 -2.73 -30.77
C ILE A 524 6.85 -1.59 -31.77
N LYS A 525 6.24 -1.74 -32.96
CA LYS A 525 6.18 -0.71 -34.01
C LYS A 525 4.75 -0.29 -34.31
N THR A 526 4.47 1.01 -34.23
CA THR A 526 3.13 1.57 -34.47
C THR A 526 2.91 1.97 -35.94
N LYS A 527 1.65 2.25 -36.29
CA LYS A 527 1.22 2.74 -37.60
C LYS A 527 1.72 4.14 -37.97
N SER A 528 2.25 4.90 -37.00
CA SER A 528 3.00 6.13 -37.29
C SER A 528 4.50 5.85 -37.50
N GLY A 529 4.97 4.61 -37.36
CA GLY A 529 6.37 4.23 -37.52
C GLY A 529 7.24 4.51 -36.29
N LYS A 530 6.66 4.91 -35.16
CA LYS A 530 7.35 4.90 -33.86
C LYS A 530 7.73 3.45 -33.50
N GLU A 531 8.91 3.28 -32.93
CA GLU A 531 9.41 2.02 -32.36
C GLU A 531 9.74 2.21 -30.89
N ILE A 532 9.44 1.20 -30.08
CA ILE A 532 9.71 1.17 -28.64
C ILE A 532 10.24 -0.22 -28.30
N ARG A 533 11.29 -0.30 -27.46
CA ARG A 533 11.88 -1.55 -26.98
C ARG A 533 11.69 -1.68 -25.48
N LEU A 534 11.01 -2.74 -25.07
CA LEU A 534 10.58 -2.99 -23.70
C LEU A 534 10.86 -4.45 -23.32
N THR A 535 11.01 -4.77 -22.04
CA THR A 535 10.92 -6.18 -21.58
C THR A 535 9.52 -6.75 -21.83
N GLU A 536 9.39 -8.07 -21.78
CA GLU A 536 8.11 -8.77 -22.00
C GLU A 536 7.06 -8.43 -20.92
N ASP A 537 7.50 -8.21 -19.67
CA ASP A 537 6.68 -7.84 -18.52
C ASP A 537 6.39 -6.33 -18.41
N HIS A 538 6.93 -5.50 -19.31
CA HIS A 538 6.80 -4.05 -19.22
C HIS A 538 5.34 -3.59 -19.45
N PRO A 539 4.71 -2.89 -18.51
CA PRO A 539 3.32 -2.47 -18.62
C PRO A 539 3.15 -1.31 -19.62
N ILE A 540 2.14 -1.41 -20.49
CA ILE A 540 1.74 -0.43 -21.50
C ILE A 540 0.22 -0.28 -21.53
N TYR A 541 -0.28 0.85 -22.04
CA TYR A 541 -1.72 1.16 -22.00
C TYR A 541 -2.39 0.94 -23.37
N ARG A 542 -3.44 0.13 -23.41
CA ARG A 542 -4.29 -0.20 -24.56
C ARG A 542 -5.69 0.42 -24.40
N ILE A 543 -6.36 0.78 -25.50
CA ILE A 543 -7.79 1.06 -25.53
C ILE A 543 -8.63 -0.15 -26.01
N ASN A 544 -9.61 -0.55 -25.21
CA ASN A 544 -10.63 -1.55 -25.54
C ASN A 544 -11.84 -1.38 -24.60
N ASN A 545 -12.87 -0.65 -25.05
CA ASN A 545 -14.05 -0.20 -24.28
C ASN A 545 -13.74 0.55 -22.96
N GLY A 546 -12.52 1.06 -22.83
CA GLY A 546 -11.92 1.66 -21.66
C GLY A 546 -10.40 1.69 -21.84
N ILE A 547 -9.67 2.20 -20.85
CA ILE A 547 -8.20 2.10 -20.81
C ILE A 547 -7.82 0.85 -20.03
N GLN A 548 -6.96 0.02 -20.60
CA GLN A 548 -6.44 -1.20 -20.01
C GLN A 548 -4.92 -1.11 -19.97
N GLU A 549 -4.33 -1.25 -18.80
CA GLU A 549 -2.90 -1.48 -18.66
C GLU A 549 -2.65 -2.99 -18.91
N ILE A 550 -1.64 -3.33 -19.70
CA ILE A 550 -1.28 -4.70 -20.12
C ILE A 550 0.24 -4.85 -20.25
N ASN A 551 0.77 -6.05 -20.12
CA ASN A 551 2.20 -6.30 -20.37
C ASN A 551 2.53 -6.25 -21.89
N ALA A 552 3.78 -5.91 -22.24
CA ALA A 552 4.25 -5.91 -23.62
C ALA A 552 4.22 -7.31 -24.30
N GLU A 553 4.19 -8.39 -23.51
CA GLU A 553 3.93 -9.76 -23.99
C GLU A 553 2.49 -9.96 -24.50
N GLU A 554 1.50 -9.29 -23.90
CA GLU A 554 0.10 -9.38 -24.30
C GLU A 554 -0.22 -8.58 -25.57
N ALA A 555 0.60 -7.55 -25.83
CA ALA A 555 0.44 -6.63 -26.95
C ALA A 555 0.40 -7.40 -28.28
N LYS A 556 -0.60 -7.09 -29.13
CA LYS A 556 -0.83 -7.78 -30.41
C LYS A 556 -0.91 -6.80 -31.57
N LYS A 557 -0.55 -7.26 -32.76
CA LYS A 557 -0.78 -6.51 -34.01
C LYS A 557 -2.28 -6.22 -34.16
N GLY A 558 -2.64 -4.95 -34.36
CA GLY A 558 -4.04 -4.50 -34.37
C GLY A 558 -4.62 -4.14 -32.99
N ASP A 559 -3.83 -4.16 -31.92
CA ASP A 559 -4.15 -3.41 -30.70
C ASP A 559 -3.75 -1.93 -30.83
N PHE A 560 -4.41 -1.08 -30.05
CA PHE A 560 -4.26 0.36 -30.09
C PHE A 560 -3.78 0.85 -28.73
N ILE A 561 -2.55 1.38 -28.70
CA ILE A 561 -1.86 1.78 -27.46
C ILE A 561 -1.81 3.30 -27.29
N ALA A 562 -1.75 3.75 -26.03
CA ALA A 562 -1.92 5.15 -25.63
C ALA A 562 -0.60 5.94 -25.70
N PHE A 563 -0.61 7.00 -26.48
CA PHE A 563 0.42 8.05 -26.55
C PHE A 563 -0.13 9.36 -25.98
N PRO A 564 0.71 10.29 -25.50
CA PRO A 564 0.27 11.62 -25.09
C PRO A 564 -0.17 12.42 -26.33
N LYS A 565 -1.38 12.98 -26.27
CA LYS A 565 -1.97 13.89 -27.27
C LYS A 565 -1.16 15.18 -27.40
N GLN A 566 -0.66 15.69 -26.28
CA GLN A 566 0.31 16.77 -26.19
C GLN A 566 1.13 16.52 -24.92
N ILE A 567 2.41 16.88 -24.91
CA ILE A 567 3.24 16.81 -23.70
C ILE A 567 3.39 18.24 -23.15
N PRO A 568 2.85 18.57 -21.96
CA PRO A 568 3.13 19.83 -21.29
C PRO A 568 4.61 19.87 -20.91
N ILE A 569 5.22 21.06 -21.00
CA ILE A 569 6.62 21.27 -20.62
C ILE A 569 6.80 22.68 -20.03
N ASN A 570 7.58 22.76 -18.97
CA ASN A 570 7.99 23.96 -18.27
C ASN A 570 9.36 24.43 -18.81
N ALA A 571 9.35 24.89 -20.07
CA ALA A 571 10.54 25.26 -20.85
C ALA A 571 10.63 26.78 -21.08
N SER A 572 11.78 27.38 -20.75
CA SER A 572 11.96 28.84 -20.64
C SER A 572 13.19 29.41 -21.36
N GLU A 573 14.13 28.60 -21.85
CA GLU A 573 15.37 29.09 -22.46
C GLU A 573 15.13 29.98 -23.70
N GLU A 574 16.04 30.93 -23.92
CA GLU A 574 16.06 31.77 -25.11
C GLU A 574 17.11 31.30 -26.14
N ILE A 575 16.68 31.28 -27.40
CA ILE A 575 17.54 30.96 -28.55
C ILE A 575 17.84 32.26 -29.30
N ILE A 576 19.12 32.52 -29.60
CA ILE A 576 19.50 33.70 -30.40
C ILE A 576 18.88 33.62 -31.81
N LYS A 577 18.05 34.61 -32.16
CA LYS A 577 17.32 34.74 -33.44
C LYS A 577 16.82 33.37 -33.96
N PRO A 578 15.83 32.72 -33.31
CA PRO A 578 15.64 31.28 -33.44
C PRO A 578 15.41 30.79 -34.88
N TYR A 579 14.73 31.59 -35.71
CA TYR A 579 14.52 31.30 -37.13
C TYR A 579 15.83 31.21 -37.95
N LEU A 580 16.78 32.12 -37.69
CA LEU A 580 18.14 32.04 -38.26
C LEU A 580 18.83 30.76 -37.80
N MET A 581 18.71 30.41 -36.52
CA MET A 581 19.29 29.16 -36.00
C MET A 581 18.68 27.92 -36.69
N GLY A 582 17.38 27.96 -37.02
CA GLY A 582 16.73 26.93 -37.83
C GLY A 582 17.33 26.79 -39.24
N LEU A 583 17.57 27.92 -39.93
CA LEU A 583 18.25 27.95 -41.23
C LEU A 583 19.72 27.46 -41.11
N ILE A 584 20.40 27.75 -40.00
CA ILE A 584 21.74 27.24 -39.70
C ILE A 584 21.72 25.73 -39.48
N TYR A 585 20.73 25.19 -38.78
CA TYR A 585 20.54 23.74 -38.61
C TYR A 585 20.20 23.03 -39.93
N GLY A 586 19.44 23.66 -40.85
CA GLY A 586 19.10 23.14 -42.19
C GLY A 586 20.25 23.23 -43.22
N ASP A 587 20.29 24.29 -44.04
CA ASP A 587 21.32 24.45 -45.08
C ASP A 587 22.65 25.09 -44.60
N GLY A 588 22.70 25.67 -43.40
CA GLY A 588 23.89 26.39 -42.93
C GLY A 588 25.09 25.49 -42.62
N HIS A 589 26.23 25.76 -43.24
CA HIS A 589 27.50 25.06 -43.04
C HIS A 589 28.44 25.93 -42.18
N ILE A 590 28.97 25.39 -41.08
CA ILE A 590 29.89 26.11 -40.19
C ILE A 590 31.32 25.58 -40.38
N HIS A 591 32.28 26.48 -40.51
CA HIS A 591 33.71 26.21 -40.51
C HIS A 591 34.42 27.14 -39.50
N SER A 592 35.66 26.84 -39.11
CA SER A 592 36.38 27.58 -38.05
C SER A 592 36.44 29.11 -38.26
N GLU A 593 36.40 29.54 -39.52
CA GLU A 593 36.54 30.93 -39.94
C GLU A 593 35.19 31.65 -40.17
N GLY A 594 34.07 30.92 -40.26
CA GLY A 594 32.81 31.52 -40.68
C GLY A 594 31.62 30.56 -40.88
N ILE A 595 30.53 31.13 -41.37
CA ILE A 595 29.26 30.46 -41.64
C ILE A 595 28.91 30.70 -43.11
N GLN A 596 28.54 29.62 -43.81
CA GLN A 596 28.09 29.65 -45.20
C GLN A 596 26.64 29.14 -45.27
N PHE A 597 25.80 29.79 -46.07
CA PHE A 597 24.43 29.34 -46.34
C PHE A 597 24.20 29.32 -47.84
N VAL A 598 23.72 28.18 -48.35
CA VAL A 598 23.51 27.94 -49.79
C VAL A 598 22.07 27.49 -49.98
N ASN A 599 21.29 28.23 -50.77
CA ASN A 599 19.93 27.84 -51.10
C ASN A 599 19.55 28.32 -52.52
N LYS A 600 18.52 27.72 -53.11
CA LYS A 600 17.98 28.09 -54.43
C LYS A 600 16.98 29.24 -54.36
N GLU A 601 16.28 29.40 -53.23
CA GLU A 601 15.21 30.38 -53.05
C GLU A 601 15.79 31.75 -52.61
N PRO A 602 15.66 32.82 -53.42
CA PRO A 602 16.19 34.15 -53.07
C PRO A 602 15.57 34.73 -51.79
N SER A 603 14.34 34.35 -51.47
CA SER A 603 13.63 34.79 -50.26
C SER A 603 14.28 34.23 -48.97
N LEU A 604 14.83 33.01 -49.01
CA LEU A 604 15.56 32.41 -47.89
C LEU A 604 16.97 33.02 -47.76
N ILE A 605 17.61 33.35 -48.87
CA ILE A 605 18.89 34.07 -48.91
C ILE A 605 18.75 35.44 -48.23
N GLN A 606 17.76 36.25 -48.61
CA GLN A 606 17.46 37.55 -47.98
C GLN A 606 17.07 37.41 -46.50
N SER A 607 16.34 36.35 -46.14
CA SER A 607 15.96 36.09 -44.76
C SER A 607 17.15 35.70 -43.88
N PHE A 608 18.09 34.92 -44.43
CA PHE A 608 19.36 34.58 -43.77
C PHE A 608 20.26 35.82 -43.63
N GLU A 609 20.43 36.60 -44.70
CA GLU A 609 21.20 37.86 -44.71
C GLU A 609 20.71 38.83 -43.63
N ARG A 610 19.40 39.10 -43.57
CA ARG A 610 18.82 39.96 -42.55
C ARG A 610 19.04 39.39 -41.15
N GLY A 611 18.75 38.11 -40.95
CA GLY A 611 18.90 37.45 -39.66
C GLY A 611 20.35 37.46 -39.15
N ILE A 612 21.34 37.21 -40.01
CA ILE A 612 22.75 37.17 -39.63
C ILE A 612 23.34 38.59 -39.46
N GLY A 613 22.88 39.57 -40.24
CA GLY A 613 23.23 40.99 -40.07
C GLY A 613 22.69 41.63 -38.79
N GLU A 614 21.59 41.09 -38.23
CA GLU A 614 21.11 41.44 -36.88
C GLU A 614 21.97 40.81 -35.75
N VAL A 615 22.96 39.96 -36.08
CA VAL A 615 23.78 39.21 -35.11
C VAL A 615 25.28 39.51 -35.23
N THR A 616 25.78 39.88 -36.41
CA THR A 616 27.18 40.34 -36.61
C THR A 616 27.25 41.62 -37.43
N LYS A 617 28.29 42.41 -37.16
CA LYS A 617 28.67 43.61 -37.94
C LYS A 617 29.74 43.31 -39.00
N ASN A 618 30.19 42.05 -39.12
CA ASN A 618 31.21 41.65 -40.08
C ASN A 618 30.66 41.62 -41.52
N LYS A 619 31.55 41.75 -42.51
CA LYS A 619 31.18 41.79 -43.92
C LYS A 619 30.53 40.47 -44.38
N ILE A 620 29.24 40.56 -44.73
CA ILE A 620 28.50 39.51 -45.43
C ILE A 620 28.90 39.53 -46.92
N SER A 621 29.04 38.36 -47.54
CA SER A 621 29.30 38.23 -48.98
C SER A 621 28.31 37.27 -49.62
N ILE A 622 27.45 37.82 -50.50
CA ILE A 622 26.52 37.07 -51.33
C ILE A 622 27.11 36.88 -52.73
N LYS A 623 26.93 35.69 -53.30
CA LYS A 623 27.21 35.38 -54.71
C LYS A 623 26.09 34.52 -55.29
N ASP A 624 25.58 34.91 -56.46
CA ASP A 624 24.70 34.08 -57.29
C ASP A 624 25.55 33.24 -58.26
N PHE A 625 25.02 32.08 -58.64
CA PHE A 625 25.62 31.12 -59.56
C PHE A 625 24.64 30.69 -60.68
N GLY A 626 23.55 31.42 -60.89
CA GLY A 626 22.59 31.16 -61.98
C GLY A 626 21.70 29.94 -61.74
N GLY A 627 21.31 29.71 -60.48
CA GLY A 627 20.49 28.55 -60.08
C GLY A 627 20.59 28.18 -58.60
N PHE A 628 21.52 28.80 -57.88
CA PHE A 628 21.53 28.91 -56.42
C PHE A 628 22.34 30.15 -56.01
N SER A 629 22.06 30.69 -54.83
CA SER A 629 22.84 31.76 -54.22
C SER A 629 23.55 31.26 -52.96
N ARG A 630 24.66 31.91 -52.61
CA ARG A 630 25.50 31.59 -51.46
C ARG A 630 25.80 32.84 -50.64
N VAL A 631 25.40 32.83 -49.38
CA VAL A 631 25.84 33.78 -48.35
C VAL A 631 27.08 33.22 -47.64
N ASN A 632 28.07 34.07 -47.37
CA ASN A 632 29.25 33.74 -46.57
C ASN A 632 29.46 34.85 -45.53
N VAL A 633 29.72 34.47 -44.28
CA VAL A 633 29.91 35.39 -43.15
C VAL A 633 31.14 34.95 -42.36
N TYR A 634 32.18 35.77 -42.39
CA TYR A 634 33.45 35.48 -41.71
C TYR A 634 33.46 36.13 -40.32
N ASP A 635 33.13 35.34 -39.29
CA ASP A 635 33.11 35.78 -37.89
C ASP A 635 33.45 34.63 -36.94
N LYS A 636 34.73 34.54 -36.57
CA LYS A 636 35.23 33.54 -35.61
C LYS A 636 34.58 33.65 -34.23
N LYS A 637 34.16 34.86 -33.81
CA LYS A 637 33.54 35.07 -32.50
C LYS A 637 32.11 34.53 -32.50
N LEU A 638 31.35 34.80 -33.57
CA LEU A 638 30.02 34.24 -33.76
C LEU A 638 30.06 32.72 -33.95
N VAL A 639 31.00 32.20 -34.74
CA VAL A 639 31.21 30.74 -34.89
C VAL A 639 31.46 30.10 -33.52
N LYS A 640 32.44 30.60 -32.75
CA LYS A 640 32.73 30.06 -31.42
C LYS A 640 31.53 30.15 -30.48
N LYS A 641 30.76 31.24 -30.54
CA LYS A 641 29.52 31.38 -29.75
C LYS A 641 28.47 30.32 -30.14
N ILE A 642 28.21 30.14 -31.43
CA ILE A 642 27.17 29.19 -31.91
C ILE A 642 27.58 27.74 -31.63
N VAL A 643 28.84 27.37 -31.89
CA VAL A 643 29.36 26.03 -31.60
C VAL A 643 29.24 25.72 -30.10
N ASN A 644 29.65 26.65 -29.23
CA ASN A 644 29.65 26.44 -27.77
C ASN A 644 28.26 26.51 -27.11
N GLU A 645 27.27 27.22 -27.69
CA GLU A 645 25.92 27.31 -27.10
C GLU A 645 24.93 26.27 -27.64
N TYR A 646 25.15 25.76 -28.85
CA TYR A 646 24.18 24.94 -29.59
C TYR A 646 24.72 23.60 -30.10
N ASP A 647 25.97 23.25 -29.75
CA ASP A 647 26.68 22.01 -30.08
C ASP A 647 26.68 21.66 -31.58
N ILE A 648 26.65 22.69 -32.44
CA ILE A 648 26.65 22.50 -33.90
C ILE A 648 28.08 22.17 -34.38
N PRO A 649 28.33 20.98 -34.93
CA PRO A 649 29.67 20.55 -35.28
C PRO A 649 30.21 21.28 -36.52
N LEU A 650 31.53 21.53 -36.53
CA LEU A 650 32.24 22.09 -37.68
C LEU A 650 32.28 21.09 -38.86
N GLY A 651 32.16 21.60 -40.09
CA GLY A 651 32.25 20.80 -41.30
C GLY A 651 30.96 20.04 -41.64
N ASN A 652 31.06 18.73 -41.86
CA ASN A 652 29.94 17.91 -42.35
C ASN A 652 28.99 17.50 -41.23
N LYS A 653 28.16 18.46 -40.80
CA LYS A 653 27.12 18.27 -39.78
C LYS A 653 26.08 17.20 -40.12
N THR A 654 25.85 16.90 -41.41
CA THR A 654 24.61 16.30 -41.94
C THR A 654 24.24 14.92 -41.36
N LYS A 655 25.21 14.18 -40.78
CA LYS A 655 24.96 12.88 -40.13
C LYS A 655 25.00 12.90 -38.60
N ILE A 656 25.53 13.96 -37.99
CA ILE A 656 25.99 13.94 -36.59
C ILE A 656 25.41 15.05 -35.70
N PHE A 657 24.85 16.12 -36.28
CA PHE A 657 24.31 17.22 -35.47
C PHE A 657 23.08 16.80 -34.66
N GLU A 658 22.83 17.50 -33.55
CA GLU A 658 21.70 17.24 -32.68
C GLU A 658 21.15 18.56 -32.12
N LEU A 659 19.90 18.55 -31.67
CA LEU A 659 19.33 19.69 -30.95
C LEU A 659 19.69 19.52 -29.48
N ASN A 660 20.59 20.35 -28.98
CA ASN A 660 21.15 20.23 -27.64
C ASN A 660 20.14 20.63 -26.53
N LYS A 661 20.55 20.46 -25.27
CA LYS A 661 19.71 20.77 -24.10
C LYS A 661 19.14 22.19 -24.16
N LYS A 662 19.93 23.20 -24.55
CA LYS A 662 19.49 24.60 -24.66
C LYS A 662 18.37 24.81 -25.69
N VAL A 663 18.40 24.11 -26.82
CA VAL A 663 17.30 24.12 -27.79
C VAL A 663 16.09 23.35 -27.26
N LEU A 664 16.31 22.23 -26.58
CA LEU A 664 15.26 21.36 -26.06
C LEU A 664 14.49 22.01 -24.89
N THR A 665 15.15 22.75 -23.99
CA THR A 665 14.52 23.47 -22.87
C THR A 665 14.07 24.90 -23.22
N ALA A 666 14.03 25.24 -24.52
CA ALA A 666 13.61 26.56 -24.99
C ALA A 666 12.09 26.77 -24.97
N SER A 667 11.69 28.03 -24.76
CA SER A 667 10.28 28.44 -24.80
C SER A 667 9.60 28.04 -26.13
N GLN A 668 8.31 27.65 -26.09
CA GLN A 668 7.60 27.20 -27.30
C GLN A 668 7.62 28.24 -28.44
N SER A 669 7.64 29.54 -28.12
CA SER A 669 7.78 30.59 -29.15
C SER A 669 9.15 30.57 -29.82
N GLY A 670 10.24 30.40 -29.06
CA GLY A 670 11.60 30.27 -29.59
C GLY A 670 11.78 28.99 -30.39
N LEU A 671 11.39 27.86 -29.80
CA LEU A 671 11.47 26.53 -30.41
C LEU A 671 10.63 26.43 -31.70
N GLY A 672 9.41 26.97 -31.72
CA GLY A 672 8.55 27.00 -32.91
C GLY A 672 9.14 27.84 -34.05
N LYS A 673 9.76 28.99 -33.73
CA LYS A 673 10.49 29.82 -34.71
C LYS A 673 11.73 29.11 -35.27
N LEU A 674 12.44 28.31 -34.46
CA LEU A 674 13.56 27.49 -34.95
C LEU A 674 13.08 26.37 -35.87
N ILE A 675 12.03 25.65 -35.49
CA ILE A 675 11.48 24.57 -36.32
C ILE A 675 10.94 25.12 -37.65
N ARG A 676 10.34 26.33 -37.66
CA ARG A 676 9.99 27.05 -38.89
C ARG A 676 11.19 27.20 -39.82
N GLY A 677 12.32 27.74 -39.33
CA GLY A 677 13.53 27.92 -40.15
C GLY A 677 14.10 26.60 -40.67
N LEU A 678 14.11 25.56 -39.84
CA LEU A 678 14.55 24.22 -40.25
C LEU A 678 13.63 23.61 -41.33
N PHE A 679 12.32 23.86 -41.25
CA PHE A 679 11.35 23.41 -42.25
C PHE A 679 11.37 24.28 -43.54
N ASP A 680 11.70 25.56 -43.43
CA ASP A 680 11.92 26.44 -44.58
C ASP A 680 13.16 26.06 -45.39
N ALA A 681 14.19 25.50 -44.76
CA ALA A 681 15.25 24.76 -45.45
C ALA A 681 14.73 23.38 -45.96
N ASP A 682 14.76 22.35 -45.11
CA ASP A 682 14.71 20.94 -45.50
C ASP A 682 13.31 20.38 -45.83
N ALA A 683 12.22 20.99 -45.33
CA ALA A 683 10.89 20.37 -45.44
C ALA A 683 10.16 20.75 -46.74
N HIS A 684 9.47 19.78 -47.33
CA HIS A 684 8.71 19.95 -48.57
C HIS A 684 7.20 19.77 -48.34
N VAL A 685 6.38 20.63 -48.95
CA VAL A 685 4.91 20.58 -48.86
C VAL A 685 4.36 19.81 -50.06
N ASN A 686 4.05 18.53 -49.85
CA ASN A 686 3.65 17.60 -50.91
C ASN A 686 2.13 17.50 -51.03
N LEU A 687 1.57 18.17 -52.04
CA LEU A 687 0.11 18.21 -52.29
C LEU A 687 -0.49 16.83 -52.61
N HIS A 688 0.23 15.98 -53.35
CA HIS A 688 -0.27 14.67 -53.81
C HIS A 688 -0.46 13.68 -52.64
N SER A 689 0.54 13.57 -51.76
CA SER A 689 0.48 12.73 -50.55
C SER A 689 -0.15 13.42 -49.33
N GLN A 690 -0.77 14.57 -49.54
CA GLN A 690 -1.42 15.42 -48.53
C GLN A 690 -0.60 15.63 -47.24
N SER A 691 0.71 15.92 -47.37
CA SER A 691 1.62 16.00 -46.21
C SER A 691 2.77 17.02 -46.33
N ILE A 692 3.22 17.53 -45.19
CA ILE A 692 4.54 18.17 -45.04
C ILE A 692 5.56 17.06 -44.76
N GLN A 693 6.68 17.04 -45.47
CA GLN A 693 7.71 16.00 -45.37
C GLN A 693 9.08 16.62 -45.08
N PHE A 694 9.59 16.44 -43.86
CA PHE A 694 10.99 16.68 -43.51
C PHE A 694 11.75 15.36 -43.68
N SER A 695 12.84 15.34 -44.45
CA SER A 695 13.58 14.08 -44.74
C SER A 695 15.09 14.23 -44.56
N THR A 696 15.72 13.30 -43.85
CA THR A 696 17.13 13.40 -43.43
C THR A 696 17.84 12.04 -43.39
N SER A 697 19.17 12.04 -43.46
CA SER A 697 20.01 10.86 -43.18
C SER A 697 20.51 10.80 -41.73
N ASN A 698 20.13 11.76 -40.89
CA ASN A 698 20.52 11.83 -39.48
C ASN A 698 19.49 11.11 -38.58
N PRO A 699 19.84 9.98 -37.93
CA PRO A 699 18.92 9.24 -37.08
C PRO A 699 18.56 9.98 -35.78
N ARG A 700 19.46 10.81 -35.25
CA ARG A 700 19.27 11.47 -33.94
C ARG A 700 18.13 12.48 -34.01
N ILE A 701 18.18 13.40 -34.98
CA ILE A 701 17.10 14.35 -35.20
C ILE A 701 15.84 13.66 -35.73
N ALA A 702 15.95 12.57 -36.50
CA ALA A 702 14.79 11.78 -36.93
C ALA A 702 14.03 11.14 -35.75
N ARG A 703 14.72 10.66 -34.70
CA ARG A 703 14.11 10.16 -33.46
C ARG A 703 13.52 11.30 -32.60
N LYS A 704 14.28 12.39 -32.38
CA LYS A 704 13.85 13.48 -31.48
C LYS A 704 12.80 14.43 -32.08
N LEU A 705 12.84 14.74 -33.38
CA LEU A 705 11.94 15.73 -34.00
C LEU A 705 10.43 15.41 -33.82
N PRO A 706 9.95 14.15 -33.96
CA PRO A 706 8.57 13.79 -33.63
C PRO A 706 8.15 14.16 -32.19
N MET A 707 8.97 13.86 -31.19
CA MET A 707 8.71 14.19 -29.78
C MET A 707 8.72 15.71 -29.54
N ILE A 708 9.56 16.43 -30.28
CA ILE A 708 9.63 17.90 -30.23
C ILE A 708 8.34 18.53 -30.79
N ILE A 709 7.86 18.13 -31.97
CA ILE A 709 6.63 18.71 -32.54
C ILE A 709 5.36 18.31 -31.78
N GLN A 710 5.38 17.18 -31.06
CA GLN A 710 4.30 16.70 -30.19
C GLN A 710 4.01 17.67 -29.02
N ARG A 711 4.96 18.51 -28.61
CA ARG A 711 4.78 19.60 -27.62
C ARG A 711 3.77 20.65 -28.07
N PHE A 712 3.68 20.86 -29.38
CA PHE A 712 2.72 21.77 -30.00
C PHE A 712 1.36 21.08 -30.24
N GLY A 713 1.21 19.80 -29.87
CA GLY A 713 0.02 18.97 -30.15
C GLY A 713 -0.05 18.51 -31.62
N ILE A 714 1.08 18.57 -32.35
CA ILE A 714 1.21 18.18 -33.75
C ILE A 714 1.80 16.77 -33.79
N HIS A 715 1.13 15.84 -34.46
CA HIS A 715 1.62 14.47 -34.65
C HIS A 715 2.17 14.25 -36.06
N SER A 716 3.23 13.44 -36.16
CA SER A 716 3.83 12.99 -37.41
C SER A 716 3.94 11.47 -37.47
N SER A 717 4.24 10.94 -38.66
CA SER A 717 4.81 9.61 -38.83
C SER A 717 6.31 9.68 -39.12
N LEU A 718 7.08 8.70 -38.63
CA LEU A 718 8.48 8.47 -38.98
C LEU A 718 8.59 7.25 -39.89
N ASN A 719 8.80 7.48 -41.19
CA ASN A 719 9.09 6.40 -42.15
C ASN A 719 10.60 6.30 -42.38
N THR A 720 11.13 5.08 -42.49
CA THR A 720 12.52 4.82 -42.89
C THR A 720 12.52 4.14 -44.27
N GLN A 721 13.39 4.58 -45.16
CA GLN A 721 13.60 4.01 -46.50
C GLN A 721 15.10 3.94 -46.77
N GLU A 722 15.58 2.91 -47.46
CA GLU A 722 16.94 2.95 -47.99
C GLU A 722 17.01 3.82 -49.25
N ARG A 723 18.12 4.55 -49.39
CA ARG A 723 18.44 5.32 -50.59
C ARG A 723 19.94 5.25 -50.87
N ASP A 724 20.30 5.21 -52.15
CA ASP A 724 21.66 5.58 -52.56
C ASP A 724 21.86 7.10 -52.39
N GLY A 725 22.89 7.48 -51.64
CA GLY A 725 23.41 8.83 -51.56
C GLY A 725 24.88 8.87 -51.98
N LYS A 726 25.14 9.18 -53.26
CA LYS A 726 26.48 9.30 -53.88
C LYS A 726 27.28 7.97 -53.88
N GLY A 727 26.67 6.87 -54.31
CA GLY A 727 27.31 5.55 -54.39
C GLY A 727 27.39 4.83 -53.04
N LYS A 728 26.50 5.16 -52.09
CA LYS A 728 26.36 4.48 -50.79
C LYS A 728 24.90 4.40 -50.41
N ILE A 729 24.37 3.18 -50.40
CA ILE A 729 23.04 2.87 -49.87
C ILE A 729 23.06 3.06 -48.35
N GLY A 730 22.02 3.68 -47.80
CA GLY A 730 21.85 3.82 -46.35
C GLY A 730 20.45 4.29 -45.95
N PRO A 731 20.14 4.28 -44.64
CA PRO A 731 18.83 4.65 -44.13
C PRO A 731 18.58 6.16 -44.30
N TYR A 732 17.39 6.47 -44.82
CA TYR A 732 16.87 7.81 -45.01
C TYR A 732 15.51 7.92 -44.31
N TYR A 733 15.44 8.82 -43.34
CA TYR A 733 14.30 9.01 -42.46
C TYR A 733 13.39 10.12 -43.01
N ARG A 734 12.08 9.95 -42.90
CA ARG A 734 11.07 10.94 -43.30
C ARG A 734 10.04 11.14 -42.21
N VAL A 735 10.09 12.31 -41.58
CA VAL A 735 9.07 12.80 -40.65
C VAL A 735 7.98 13.48 -41.48
N SER A 736 6.76 12.91 -41.46
CA SER A 736 5.63 13.38 -42.27
C SER A 736 4.49 13.88 -41.38
N ILE A 737 4.06 15.13 -41.58
CA ILE A 737 2.91 15.74 -40.89
C ILE A 737 1.72 15.71 -41.87
N TYR A 738 0.59 15.13 -41.46
CA TYR A 738 -0.59 14.93 -42.30
C TYR A 738 -1.91 15.07 -41.51
N GLY A 739 -3.02 15.18 -42.23
CA GLY A 739 -4.35 15.31 -41.63
C GLY A 739 -4.64 16.74 -41.19
N LYS A 740 -5.89 17.18 -41.34
CA LYS A 740 -6.25 18.61 -41.33
C LYS A 740 -5.85 19.31 -40.03
N ASP A 741 -6.25 18.74 -38.89
CA ASP A 741 -5.91 19.22 -37.54
C ASP A 741 -4.40 19.42 -37.32
N ASN A 742 -3.54 18.47 -37.72
CA ASN A 742 -2.09 18.62 -37.57
C ASN A 742 -1.52 19.72 -38.47
N LEU A 743 -2.07 19.89 -39.67
CA LEU A 743 -1.64 20.91 -40.63
C LEU A 743 -2.07 22.32 -40.21
N GLU A 744 -3.27 22.47 -39.64
CA GLU A 744 -3.77 23.72 -39.07
C GLU A 744 -2.98 24.10 -37.80
N LYS A 745 -2.74 23.16 -36.90
CA LYS A 745 -1.83 23.36 -35.75
C LYS A 745 -0.42 23.71 -36.21
N PHE A 746 0.09 23.06 -37.27
CA PHE A 746 1.39 23.42 -37.83
C PHE A 746 1.37 24.85 -38.36
N ALA A 747 0.42 25.24 -39.21
CA ALA A 747 0.31 26.60 -39.74
C ALA A 747 0.29 27.66 -38.63
N ASN A 748 -0.52 27.43 -37.58
CA ASN A 748 -0.73 28.38 -36.51
C ASN A 748 0.44 28.47 -35.51
N LYS A 749 1.09 27.34 -35.16
CA LYS A 749 2.13 27.28 -34.11
C LYS A 749 3.56 27.28 -34.62
N ILE A 750 3.79 26.82 -35.85
CA ILE A 750 5.11 26.72 -36.48
C ILE A 750 5.10 27.52 -37.79
N GLY A 751 4.35 27.05 -38.79
CA GLY A 751 4.18 27.69 -40.09
C GLY A 751 5.42 27.59 -40.99
N PHE A 752 5.38 28.34 -42.08
CA PHE A 752 6.53 28.60 -42.96
C PHE A 752 6.75 30.11 -43.06
N GLY A 753 8.01 30.54 -43.13
CA GLY A 753 8.41 31.87 -43.59
C GLY A 753 8.46 31.95 -45.11
N HIS A 754 8.69 30.83 -45.80
CA HIS A 754 8.71 30.78 -47.27
C HIS A 754 7.29 30.94 -47.85
N ALA A 755 7.02 32.07 -48.50
CA ALA A 755 5.69 32.44 -49.00
C ALA A 755 5.05 31.37 -49.91
N GLU A 756 5.84 30.65 -50.73
CA GLU A 756 5.29 29.53 -51.50
C GLU A 756 4.93 28.31 -50.64
N LYS A 757 5.73 27.99 -49.61
CA LYS A 757 5.44 26.85 -48.73
C LYS A 757 4.17 27.13 -47.91
N SER A 758 3.94 28.38 -47.50
CA SER A 758 2.68 28.84 -46.90
C SER A 758 1.48 28.69 -47.86
N LYS A 759 1.57 29.23 -49.08
CA LYS A 759 0.51 29.07 -50.11
C LYS A 759 0.24 27.61 -50.48
N LYS A 760 1.26 26.75 -50.47
CA LYS A 760 1.12 25.30 -50.67
C LYS A 760 0.47 24.63 -49.44
N LEU A 761 0.77 25.08 -48.22
CA LEU A 761 0.16 24.60 -46.98
C LEU A 761 -1.32 24.99 -46.85
N GLU A 762 -1.70 26.22 -47.25
CA GLU A 762 -3.11 26.65 -47.31
C GLU A 762 -3.93 25.73 -48.23
N LYS A 763 -3.44 25.48 -49.45
CA LYS A 763 -4.04 24.51 -50.39
C LYS A 763 -4.07 23.08 -49.84
N LEU A 764 -3.08 22.69 -49.02
CA LEU A 764 -3.01 21.40 -48.36
C LEU A 764 -4.09 21.24 -47.27
N ILE A 765 -4.30 22.29 -46.46
CA ILE A 765 -5.34 22.32 -45.42
C ILE A 765 -6.74 22.25 -46.03
N LEU A 766 -6.98 22.99 -47.12
CA LEU A 766 -8.27 22.99 -47.83
C LEU A 766 -8.59 21.63 -48.50
N SER A 767 -7.57 20.90 -48.98
CA SER A 767 -7.75 19.60 -49.65
C SER A 767 -7.73 18.39 -48.70
N SER A 768 -7.25 18.57 -47.46
CA SER A 768 -7.16 17.52 -46.44
C SER A 768 -8.50 17.29 -45.72
N LYS A 769 -9.01 16.06 -45.77
CA LYS A 769 -10.35 15.71 -45.21
C LYS A 769 -10.32 14.96 -43.86
N ASN A 770 -9.17 14.46 -43.43
CA ASN A 770 -9.09 13.48 -42.33
C ASN A 770 -8.56 14.07 -41.01
N ALA A 771 -9.31 13.87 -39.92
CA ALA A 771 -8.82 13.94 -38.55
C ALA A 771 -8.42 12.53 -38.05
N LYS A 772 -7.32 12.42 -37.30
CA LYS A 772 -6.78 11.13 -36.79
C LYS A 772 -6.58 11.10 -35.28
N ASP A 773 -7.38 11.87 -34.53
CA ASP A 773 -7.58 11.70 -33.08
C ASP A 773 -8.89 10.92 -32.89
N LEU A 774 -8.79 9.60 -33.04
CA LEU A 774 -9.89 8.64 -33.06
C LEU A 774 -9.86 7.76 -31.81
N PHE A 775 -11.04 7.30 -31.39
CA PHE A 775 -11.20 6.32 -30.31
C PHE A 775 -11.62 4.96 -30.90
N PRO A 776 -10.67 4.04 -31.12
CA PRO A 776 -10.94 2.70 -31.64
C PRO A 776 -11.41 1.75 -30.53
N LYS A 777 -12.07 0.64 -30.91
CA LYS A 777 -12.50 -0.44 -30.00
C LYS A 777 -13.40 0.01 -28.82
N ILE A 778 -14.23 1.05 -28.95
CA ILE A 778 -15.15 1.53 -27.89
C ILE A 778 -16.65 1.33 -28.19
N SER A 779 -17.00 0.42 -29.10
CA SER A 779 -18.37 0.18 -29.53
C SER A 779 -19.35 -0.17 -28.41
N ALA A 780 -18.92 -0.93 -27.40
CA ALA A 780 -19.78 -1.32 -26.28
C ALA A 780 -19.95 -0.19 -25.27
N LEU A 781 -18.91 0.63 -25.06
CA LEU A 781 -18.99 1.82 -24.21
C LEU A 781 -19.99 2.85 -24.75
N ILE A 782 -19.97 3.11 -26.08
CA ILE A 782 -20.95 3.99 -26.75
C ILE A 782 -22.37 3.44 -26.63
N ARG A 783 -22.54 2.13 -26.88
CA ARG A 783 -23.85 1.46 -26.77
C ARG A 783 -24.40 1.50 -25.34
N LYS A 784 -23.54 1.30 -24.34
CA LYS A 784 -23.88 1.44 -22.92
C LYS A 784 -24.29 2.87 -22.59
N ALA A 785 -23.50 3.88 -22.95
CA ALA A 785 -23.82 5.29 -22.69
C ALA A 785 -25.16 5.73 -23.30
N ARG A 786 -25.47 5.29 -24.53
CA ARG A 786 -26.77 5.54 -25.16
C ARG A 786 -27.93 4.82 -24.44
N ASN A 787 -27.75 3.55 -24.07
CA ASN A 787 -28.77 2.78 -23.35
C ASN A 787 -29.01 3.32 -21.94
N ASP A 788 -27.97 3.74 -21.23
CA ASP A 788 -28.01 4.38 -19.90
C ASP A 788 -28.74 5.74 -19.94
N ALA A 789 -28.71 6.41 -21.10
CA ALA A 789 -29.51 7.61 -21.38
C ALA A 789 -30.93 7.31 -21.90
N SER A 790 -31.35 6.03 -21.94
CA SER A 790 -32.64 5.56 -22.46
C SER A 790 -32.95 5.97 -23.92
N MET A 791 -31.94 6.30 -24.74
CA MET A 791 -32.11 6.78 -26.11
C MET A 791 -32.05 5.66 -27.15
N THR A 792 -32.84 5.76 -28.23
CA THR A 792 -32.62 4.99 -29.46
C THR A 792 -31.42 5.51 -30.26
N GLN A 793 -30.90 4.69 -31.18
CA GLN A 793 -29.86 5.13 -32.13
C GLN A 793 -30.30 6.33 -32.98
N THR A 794 -31.60 6.51 -33.21
CA THR A 794 -32.16 7.60 -34.02
C THR A 794 -32.18 8.92 -33.24
N GLU A 795 -32.55 8.90 -31.96
CA GLU A 795 -32.55 10.09 -31.10
C GLU A 795 -31.13 10.60 -30.84
N LEU A 796 -30.18 9.70 -30.52
CA LEU A 796 -28.78 10.09 -30.37
C LEU A 796 -28.21 10.65 -31.69
N ALA A 797 -28.54 10.05 -32.84
CA ALA A 797 -28.13 10.56 -34.14
C ALA A 797 -28.67 11.99 -34.38
N SER A 798 -29.94 12.22 -34.07
CA SER A 798 -30.60 13.53 -34.19
C SER A 798 -29.90 14.58 -33.31
N LEU A 799 -29.72 14.30 -32.02
CA LEU A 799 -29.07 15.20 -31.06
C LEU A 799 -27.59 15.48 -31.39
N MET A 800 -26.87 14.53 -32.01
CA MET A 800 -25.53 14.78 -32.55
C MET A 800 -25.51 15.70 -33.78
N GLY A 801 -26.66 15.99 -34.39
CA GLY A 801 -26.77 16.71 -35.66
C GLY A 801 -26.47 15.82 -36.88
N THR A 802 -26.81 14.53 -36.82
CA THR A 802 -26.60 13.56 -37.90
C THR A 802 -27.92 12.95 -38.36
N GLN A 803 -28.29 13.12 -39.63
CA GLN A 803 -29.62 12.74 -40.14
C GLN A 803 -29.88 11.22 -40.26
N THR A 804 -28.95 10.35 -39.86
CA THR A 804 -29.07 8.90 -40.04
C THR A 804 -28.51 8.08 -38.87
N ARG A 805 -29.33 7.16 -38.33
CA ARG A 805 -28.95 6.22 -37.25
C ARG A 805 -27.74 5.34 -37.60
N SER A 806 -27.44 5.17 -38.89
CA SER A 806 -26.31 4.37 -39.40
C SER A 806 -24.95 4.88 -38.94
N THR A 807 -24.82 6.15 -38.57
CA THR A 807 -23.59 6.70 -37.97
C THR A 807 -23.36 6.12 -36.56
N ILE A 808 -24.41 6.07 -35.74
CA ILE A 808 -24.37 5.47 -34.39
C ILE A 808 -24.19 3.95 -34.50
N GLU A 809 -24.94 3.29 -35.39
CA GLU A 809 -24.78 1.85 -35.64
C GLU A 809 -23.34 1.50 -36.05
N ALA A 810 -22.70 2.31 -36.90
CA ALA A 810 -21.33 2.09 -37.33
C ALA A 810 -20.31 2.22 -36.18
N TYR A 811 -20.53 3.10 -35.20
CA TYR A 811 -19.72 3.16 -33.99
C TYR A 811 -20.01 1.97 -33.06
N GLU A 812 -21.28 1.64 -32.82
CA GLU A 812 -21.72 0.52 -31.97
C GLU A 812 -21.38 -0.88 -32.52
N THR A 813 -20.88 -0.96 -33.76
CA THR A 813 -20.43 -2.20 -34.41
C THR A 813 -18.93 -2.19 -34.78
N ASN A 814 -18.16 -1.17 -34.34
CA ASN A 814 -16.77 -0.92 -34.75
C ASN A 814 -16.53 -0.79 -36.27
N LYS A 815 -17.58 -0.73 -37.12
CA LYS A 815 -17.46 -0.42 -38.56
C LYS A 815 -16.80 0.95 -38.80
N ARG A 816 -16.92 1.88 -37.83
CA ARG A 816 -16.21 3.16 -37.77
C ARG A 816 -15.77 3.45 -36.33
N SER A 817 -14.74 4.28 -36.17
CA SER A 817 -14.33 4.86 -34.89
C SER A 817 -14.69 6.35 -34.86
N PRO A 818 -15.30 6.88 -33.78
CA PRO A 818 -15.53 8.32 -33.67
C PRO A 818 -14.20 9.07 -33.49
N SER A 819 -14.16 10.32 -33.96
CA SER A 819 -13.15 11.28 -33.53
C SER A 819 -13.48 11.85 -32.14
N ARG A 820 -12.51 12.46 -31.45
CA ARG A 820 -12.75 13.07 -30.13
C ARG A 820 -13.98 13.97 -30.12
N ASN A 821 -14.09 14.91 -31.06
CA ASN A 821 -15.22 15.85 -31.14
C ASN A 821 -16.59 15.17 -31.38
N GLN A 822 -16.61 13.98 -31.99
CA GLN A 822 -17.85 13.21 -32.15
C GLN A 822 -18.17 12.41 -30.88
N LEU A 823 -17.15 11.88 -30.20
CA LEU A 823 -17.31 11.22 -28.91
C LEU A 823 -17.68 12.21 -27.79
N GLU A 824 -17.17 13.45 -27.86
CA GLU A 824 -17.49 14.59 -27.00
C GLU A 824 -18.96 15.01 -27.12
N LYS A 825 -19.52 15.01 -28.35
CA LYS A 825 -20.97 15.17 -28.54
C LYS A 825 -21.76 14.07 -27.82
N ILE A 826 -21.36 12.80 -27.98
CA ILE A 826 -22.01 11.65 -27.30
C ILE A 826 -21.90 11.81 -25.78
N ALA A 827 -20.71 12.16 -25.28
CA ALA A 827 -20.45 12.41 -23.87
C ALA A 827 -21.37 13.50 -23.32
N ASN A 828 -21.44 14.66 -23.97
CA ASN A 828 -22.25 15.80 -23.51
C ASN A 828 -23.75 15.51 -23.58
N ILE A 829 -24.23 14.75 -24.57
CA ILE A 829 -25.64 14.30 -24.67
C ILE A 829 -25.99 13.30 -23.55
N THR A 830 -25.00 12.54 -23.04
CA THR A 830 -25.20 11.48 -22.03
C THR A 830 -24.62 11.83 -20.65
N ALA A 831 -24.15 13.07 -20.44
CA ALA A 831 -23.33 13.44 -19.27
C ALA A 831 -24.04 13.34 -17.90
N ASN A 832 -25.37 13.26 -17.90
CA ASN A 832 -26.17 13.01 -16.70
C ASN A 832 -26.07 11.55 -16.21
N THR A 833 -25.74 10.59 -17.09
CA THR A 833 -25.71 9.15 -16.78
C THR A 833 -24.37 8.70 -16.18
N SER A 834 -24.24 7.42 -15.82
CA SER A 834 -22.97 6.89 -15.29
C SER A 834 -21.99 6.58 -16.43
N MET A 835 -22.47 5.88 -17.45
CA MET A 835 -21.70 5.49 -18.62
C MET A 835 -21.32 6.71 -19.48
N GLY A 836 -22.14 7.75 -19.52
CA GLY A 836 -21.80 9.02 -20.19
C GLY A 836 -20.62 9.75 -19.53
N LYS A 837 -20.45 9.63 -18.20
CA LYS A 837 -19.31 10.19 -17.48
C LYS A 837 -18.01 9.42 -17.77
N GLU A 838 -18.07 8.10 -17.95
CA GLU A 838 -16.92 7.32 -18.44
C GLU A 838 -16.50 7.74 -19.85
N VAL A 839 -17.46 7.95 -20.76
CA VAL A 839 -17.19 8.49 -22.10
C VAL A 839 -16.59 9.89 -22.01
N LEU A 840 -17.10 10.77 -21.13
CA LEU A 840 -16.58 12.11 -20.92
C LEU A 840 -15.15 12.12 -20.36
N MET A 841 -14.85 11.24 -19.39
CA MET A 841 -13.49 11.04 -18.86
C MET A 841 -12.52 10.58 -19.96
N LEU A 842 -12.95 9.63 -20.79
CA LEU A 842 -12.16 9.14 -21.92
C LEU A 842 -11.94 10.23 -22.99
N VAL A 843 -12.95 11.06 -23.29
CA VAL A 843 -12.83 12.25 -24.15
C VAL A 843 -11.87 13.29 -23.57
N ASN A 844 -11.92 13.51 -22.27
CA ASN A 844 -11.09 14.48 -21.56
C ASN A 844 -9.64 14.01 -21.34
N SER A 845 -9.36 12.71 -21.49
CA SER A 845 -7.99 12.16 -21.38
C SER A 845 -6.98 12.89 -22.29
N ASP A 846 -5.76 13.04 -21.81
CA ASP A 846 -4.64 13.54 -22.63
C ASP A 846 -4.02 12.41 -23.48
N PHE A 847 -4.71 11.29 -23.64
CA PHE A 847 -4.31 10.16 -24.47
C PHE A 847 -4.75 10.31 -25.93
N ARG A 848 -3.99 9.69 -26.83
CA ARG A 848 -4.31 9.47 -28.24
C ARG A 848 -3.79 8.08 -28.64
N PHE A 849 -4.57 7.33 -29.42
CA PHE A 849 -4.30 5.90 -29.63
C PHE A 849 -3.63 5.62 -30.98
N GLU A 850 -2.66 4.72 -30.98
CA GLU A 850 -1.95 4.27 -32.18
C GLU A 850 -1.94 2.75 -32.32
N GLU A 851 -2.25 2.29 -33.52
CA GLU A 851 -2.33 0.87 -33.89
C GLU A 851 -0.93 0.25 -33.96
N ILE A 852 -0.73 -0.91 -33.33
CA ILE A 852 0.48 -1.74 -33.46
C ILE A 852 0.43 -2.46 -34.81
N VAL A 853 1.46 -2.27 -35.66
CA VAL A 853 1.54 -2.89 -37.00
C VAL A 853 2.58 -4.00 -37.09
N LYS A 854 3.58 -4.01 -36.20
CA LYS A 854 4.59 -5.06 -36.07
C LYS A 854 5.02 -5.19 -34.61
N ILE A 855 5.37 -6.40 -34.19
CA ILE A 855 6.10 -6.69 -32.96
C ILE A 855 7.22 -7.65 -33.38
N GLU A 856 8.41 -7.45 -32.84
CA GLU A 856 9.58 -8.32 -33.05
C GLU A 856 10.18 -8.65 -31.68
N GLU A 857 10.65 -9.88 -31.49
CA GLU A 857 11.40 -10.30 -30.30
C GLU A 857 12.90 -10.28 -30.65
N GLU A 858 13.72 -9.66 -29.80
CA GLU A 858 15.18 -9.66 -29.91
C GLU A 858 15.82 -10.09 -28.58
N GLU A 859 16.88 -10.90 -28.61
CA GLU A 859 17.70 -11.16 -27.41
C GLU A 859 18.49 -9.89 -27.06
N PHE A 860 18.36 -9.46 -25.81
CA PHE A 860 19.13 -8.37 -25.23
C PHE A 860 20.14 -8.90 -24.22
N ASN A 861 21.31 -8.24 -24.15
CA ASN A 861 22.36 -8.53 -23.18
C ASN A 861 23.06 -7.21 -22.82
N GLY A 862 22.91 -6.76 -21.58
CA GLY A 862 23.51 -5.53 -21.08
C GLY A 862 22.63 -4.82 -20.04
N TYR A 863 22.89 -3.54 -19.79
CA TYR A 863 22.11 -2.76 -18.83
C TYR A 863 20.74 -2.31 -19.38
N MET A 864 19.70 -2.61 -18.60
CA MET A 864 18.33 -2.10 -18.70
C MET A 864 18.08 -1.10 -17.58
N TYR A 865 17.22 -0.10 -17.80
CA TYR A 865 17.06 1.06 -16.92
C TYR A 865 15.60 1.42 -16.64
N ASP A 866 15.32 1.97 -15.45
CA ASP A 866 13.98 2.45 -15.05
C ASP A 866 14.02 3.67 -14.09
N LEU A 867 12.88 4.34 -13.90
CA LEU A 867 12.69 5.54 -13.08
C LEU A 867 11.53 5.37 -12.08
N THR A 868 11.78 5.44 -10.77
CA THR A 868 10.68 5.57 -9.79
C THR A 868 10.18 7.01 -9.78
N VAL A 869 8.98 7.23 -10.31
CA VAL A 869 8.27 8.51 -10.28
C VAL A 869 7.28 8.56 -9.11
N LYS A 870 7.30 9.65 -8.34
CA LYS A 870 6.42 9.85 -7.18
C LYS A 870 4.95 9.95 -7.60
N ASP A 871 4.06 9.43 -6.74
CA ASP A 871 2.59 9.52 -6.79
C ASP A 871 1.92 8.78 -7.95
N ASN A 872 2.34 9.01 -9.19
CA ASN A 872 1.73 8.42 -10.39
C ASN A 872 2.40 7.13 -10.88
N HIS A 873 3.63 6.85 -10.43
CA HIS A 873 4.38 5.64 -10.75
C HIS A 873 4.45 5.33 -12.27
N ASN A 874 4.62 6.36 -13.10
CA ASN A 874 4.81 6.24 -14.54
C ASN A 874 5.56 7.45 -15.13
N TYR A 875 6.09 7.35 -16.36
CA TYR A 875 6.76 8.41 -17.11
C TYR A 875 6.65 8.22 -18.62
N ILE A 876 7.04 9.22 -19.40
CA ILE A 876 7.02 9.17 -20.88
C ILE A 876 8.36 8.66 -21.45
N ALA A 877 8.35 7.46 -22.04
CA ALA A 877 9.48 6.77 -22.66
C ALA A 877 9.25 6.48 -24.15
N ASN A 878 10.10 6.99 -25.05
CA ASN A 878 9.88 7.08 -26.51
C ASN A 878 8.47 7.64 -26.91
N GLY A 879 7.78 8.31 -25.98
CA GLY A 879 6.41 8.77 -26.14
C GLY A 879 5.30 7.88 -25.52
N LEU A 880 5.60 6.90 -24.66
CA LEU A 880 4.63 5.94 -24.07
C LEU A 880 4.73 5.91 -22.52
N PHE A 881 3.73 5.37 -21.80
CA PHE A 881 3.62 5.35 -20.32
C PHE A 881 3.80 3.93 -19.68
N VAL A 882 4.14 3.84 -18.36
CA VAL A 882 4.61 2.62 -17.60
C VAL A 882 3.96 2.40 -16.18
N SER A 883 4.48 1.55 -15.24
CA SER A 883 3.84 1.18 -13.92
C SER A 883 4.64 0.35 -12.85
N ASN A 884 4.05 0.06 -11.65
CA ASN A 884 4.49 -0.81 -10.51
C ASN A 884 3.29 -1.55 -9.78
N CYS A 885 3.48 -2.59 -8.90
CA CYS A 885 2.42 -3.35 -8.10
C CYS A 885 2.98 -4.05 -6.77
N LEU A 886 2.40 -4.90 -5.86
CA LEU A 886 1.20 -5.82 -5.71
C LEU A 886 0.94 -6.40 -4.24
N GLY A 887 -0.29 -6.72 -3.76
CA GLY A 887 -0.66 -6.99 -2.32
C GLY A 887 -1.93 -7.86 -1.98
N THR A 888 -2.71 -7.57 -0.88
CA THR A 888 -3.79 -8.46 -0.29
C THR A 888 -5.02 -7.78 0.42
N VAL A 889 -6.27 -8.33 0.49
CA VAL A 889 -7.53 -7.68 1.06
C VAL A 889 -8.71 -8.62 1.55
N HIS A 890 -9.68 -8.11 2.34
CA HIS A 890 -11.00 -8.73 2.73
C HIS A 890 -12.12 -8.75 1.67
N ALA A 891 -12.77 -9.91 1.42
CA ALA A 891 -14.14 -10.04 0.83
C ALA A 891 -14.78 -11.43 1.12
N ASN A 892 -15.79 -11.89 0.35
CA ASN A 892 -16.42 -13.23 0.50
C ASN A 892 -16.41 -14.09 -0.79
N SER A 893 -15.98 -13.57 -1.94
CA SER A 893 -15.61 -14.37 -3.12
C SER A 893 -14.30 -13.85 -3.71
N PRO A 894 -13.65 -14.58 -4.64
CA PRO A 894 -12.45 -14.08 -5.31
C PRO A 894 -12.72 -12.80 -6.12
N GLU A 895 -13.90 -12.70 -6.75
CA GLU A 895 -14.36 -11.54 -7.52
C GLU A 895 -14.69 -10.37 -6.61
N GLU A 896 -15.36 -10.61 -5.46
CA GLU A 896 -15.57 -9.56 -4.46
C GLU A 896 -14.22 -9.11 -3.87
N THR A 897 -13.23 -10.01 -3.77
CA THR A 897 -11.87 -9.69 -3.32
C THR A 897 -11.20 -8.73 -4.30
N ILE A 898 -11.18 -9.07 -5.60
CA ILE A 898 -10.72 -8.18 -6.67
C ILE A 898 -11.45 -6.82 -6.62
N VAL A 899 -12.78 -6.83 -6.60
CA VAL A 899 -13.60 -5.60 -6.66
C VAL A 899 -13.35 -4.70 -5.45
N ARG A 900 -13.14 -5.26 -4.25
CA ARG A 900 -12.81 -4.46 -3.06
C ARG A 900 -11.38 -3.95 -3.05
N ILE A 901 -10.42 -4.74 -3.53
CA ILE A 901 -9.04 -4.28 -3.76
C ILE A 901 -9.05 -3.04 -4.65
N THR A 902 -9.82 -3.09 -5.74
CA THR A 902 -9.75 -2.10 -6.81
C THR A 902 -10.65 -0.88 -6.60
N SER A 903 -11.68 -1.02 -5.78
CA SER A 903 -12.60 0.07 -5.41
C SER A 903 -12.03 0.97 -4.31
N PRO A 904 -12.52 2.21 -4.16
CA PRO A 904 -12.27 3.01 -2.97
C PRO A 904 -12.73 2.30 -1.69
N PRO A 905 -12.03 2.49 -0.55
CA PRO A 905 -10.87 3.38 -0.37
C PRO A 905 -9.53 2.75 -0.79
N MET A 906 -9.46 1.46 -1.14
CA MET A 906 -8.21 0.75 -1.44
C MET A 906 -7.59 1.13 -2.80
N ASN A 907 -8.43 1.42 -3.80
CA ASN A 907 -8.06 2.10 -5.07
C ASN A 907 -6.95 1.41 -5.91
N VAL A 908 -6.69 0.12 -5.74
CA VAL A 908 -5.61 -0.60 -6.43
C VAL A 908 -5.97 -0.87 -7.90
N PRO A 909 -5.24 -0.35 -8.91
CA PRO A 909 -5.53 -0.65 -10.33
C PRO A 909 -5.55 -2.15 -10.64
N GLU A 910 -6.49 -2.63 -11.46
CA GLU A 910 -6.67 -4.09 -11.71
C GLU A 910 -5.45 -4.82 -12.29
N ILE A 911 -4.56 -4.16 -13.04
CA ILE A 911 -3.29 -4.78 -13.45
C ILE A 911 -2.41 -5.15 -12.25
N MET A 912 -2.51 -4.41 -11.13
CA MET A 912 -1.82 -4.75 -9.90
C MET A 912 -2.32 -6.06 -9.27
N MET A 913 -3.32 -6.74 -9.85
CA MET A 913 -3.67 -8.12 -9.48
C MET A 913 -2.78 -9.18 -10.14
N SER A 914 -1.98 -8.83 -11.16
CA SER A 914 -1.35 -9.79 -12.08
C SER A 914 -0.28 -10.73 -11.50
N GLY A 915 0.45 -10.30 -10.46
CA GLY A 915 1.41 -11.12 -9.74
C GLY A 915 0.90 -11.65 -8.39
N LEU A 916 -0.40 -11.51 -8.12
CA LEU A 916 -1.07 -12.21 -7.03
C LEU A 916 -1.26 -13.62 -7.53
N ASP A 917 -0.70 -14.61 -6.83
CA ASP A 917 -0.77 -15.97 -7.32
C ASP A 917 -2.10 -16.63 -6.86
N PHE A 918 -2.55 -16.37 -5.61
CA PHE A 918 -3.75 -17.00 -5.05
C PHE A 918 -4.65 -16.08 -4.21
N ILE A 919 -5.96 -16.35 -4.24
CA ILE A 919 -6.93 -15.91 -3.25
C ILE A 919 -7.46 -17.15 -2.53
N ILE A 920 -7.34 -17.18 -1.20
CA ILE A 920 -7.96 -18.19 -0.33
C ILE A 920 -9.21 -17.56 0.27
N VAL A 921 -10.37 -18.18 0.12
CA VAL A 921 -11.65 -17.67 0.64
C VAL A 921 -12.09 -18.52 1.82
N GLU A 922 -12.23 -17.93 3.01
CA GLU A 922 -12.60 -18.61 4.24
C GLU A 922 -13.94 -18.10 4.82
N HIS A 923 -14.90 -19.00 5.00
CA HIS A 923 -16.24 -18.72 5.52
C HIS A 923 -16.46 -19.27 6.93
N ARG A 924 -17.22 -18.50 7.73
CA ARG A 924 -17.91 -18.99 8.93
C ARG A 924 -19.22 -19.63 8.48
N LEU A 925 -19.33 -20.96 8.58
CA LEU A 925 -20.56 -21.70 8.30
C LEU A 925 -21.18 -22.17 9.63
N HIS A 926 -22.48 -22.47 9.62
CA HIS A 926 -23.18 -23.04 10.76
C HIS A 926 -23.67 -24.46 10.42
N ASP A 927 -23.13 -25.45 11.12
CA ASP A 927 -23.48 -26.86 10.98
C ASP A 927 -24.40 -27.30 12.13
N LYS A 928 -25.49 -28.00 11.80
CA LYS A 928 -26.55 -28.39 12.75
C LYS A 928 -26.09 -29.35 13.87
N LYS A 929 -24.88 -29.91 13.79
CA LYS A 929 -24.28 -30.83 14.78
C LYS A 929 -22.97 -30.28 15.37
N LYS A 930 -22.19 -29.53 14.59
CA LYS A 930 -20.87 -28.99 14.98
C LYS A 930 -20.91 -27.52 15.46
N GLY A 931 -22.04 -26.83 15.32
CA GLY A 931 -22.15 -25.39 15.65
C GLY A 931 -21.48 -24.52 14.59
N THR A 932 -20.88 -23.40 15.00
CA THR A 932 -19.99 -22.63 14.11
C THR A 932 -18.78 -23.47 13.67
N ILE A 933 -18.62 -23.64 12.36
CA ILE A 933 -17.41 -24.19 11.74
C ILE A 933 -16.76 -23.17 10.81
N ARG A 934 -15.45 -23.27 10.63
CA ARG A 934 -14.64 -22.40 9.77
C ARG A 934 -14.05 -23.23 8.63
N ARG A 935 -14.24 -22.79 7.39
CA ARG A 935 -13.88 -23.55 6.17
C ARG A 935 -13.23 -22.64 5.16
N ILE A 936 -12.08 -23.05 4.64
CA ILE A 936 -11.65 -22.58 3.32
C ILE A 936 -12.65 -23.16 2.31
N THR A 937 -13.46 -22.29 1.70
CA THR A 937 -14.46 -22.68 0.70
C THR A 937 -13.88 -22.74 -0.70
N GLU A 938 -12.83 -21.95 -0.96
CA GLU A 938 -12.20 -21.85 -2.27
C GLU A 938 -10.71 -21.53 -2.12
N ILE A 939 -9.87 -22.13 -2.98
CA ILE A 939 -8.50 -21.68 -3.23
C ILE A 939 -8.42 -21.41 -4.73
N SER A 940 -8.36 -20.13 -5.09
CA SER A 940 -8.48 -19.66 -6.47
C SER A 940 -7.14 -19.11 -6.95
N GLU A 941 -6.64 -19.63 -8.06
CA GLU A 941 -5.50 -19.05 -8.76
C GLU A 941 -5.97 -17.79 -9.50
N VAL A 942 -5.22 -16.69 -9.39
CA VAL A 942 -5.48 -15.48 -10.17
C VAL A 942 -4.69 -15.57 -11.47
N TYR A 943 -5.39 -15.54 -12.61
CA TYR A 943 -4.81 -15.93 -13.90
C TYR A 943 -5.18 -14.95 -15.03
N GLY A 944 -4.46 -13.83 -15.06
CA GLY A 944 -4.51 -12.83 -16.12
C GLY A 944 -5.76 -11.93 -16.12
N VAL A 945 -5.73 -10.93 -17.01
CA VAL A 945 -6.76 -9.89 -17.11
C VAL A 945 -7.40 -9.97 -18.50
N LEU A 946 -8.61 -10.51 -18.60
CA LEU A 946 -9.33 -10.58 -19.88
C LEU A 946 -10.39 -9.47 -19.95
N GLU A 947 -10.40 -8.71 -21.04
CA GLU A 947 -11.31 -7.57 -21.27
C GLU A 947 -11.26 -6.45 -20.21
N GLY A 948 -10.20 -6.39 -19.40
CA GLY A 948 -10.11 -5.46 -18.27
C GLY A 948 -10.85 -5.95 -17.02
N LYS A 949 -11.02 -7.27 -16.88
CA LYS A 949 -11.34 -7.93 -15.62
C LYS A 949 -10.29 -8.98 -15.30
N THR A 950 -9.74 -8.90 -14.10
CA THR A 950 -8.94 -9.92 -13.44
C THR A 950 -9.76 -11.21 -13.34
N LYS A 951 -9.16 -12.36 -13.68
CA LYS A 951 -9.84 -13.66 -13.60
C LYS A 951 -9.28 -14.54 -12.49
N THR A 952 -10.16 -15.34 -11.92
CA THR A 952 -9.88 -16.32 -10.87
C THR A 952 -10.30 -17.70 -11.37
N GLN A 953 -9.58 -18.73 -10.96
CA GLN A 953 -9.91 -20.11 -11.26
C GLN A 953 -9.72 -20.95 -9.99
N ALA A 954 -10.83 -21.48 -9.46
CA ALA A 954 -10.81 -22.37 -8.33
C ALA A 954 -9.94 -23.61 -8.63
N ILE A 955 -8.84 -23.75 -7.88
CA ILE A 955 -7.98 -24.94 -7.88
C ILE A 955 -8.50 -25.96 -6.85
N PHE A 956 -9.10 -25.46 -5.77
CA PHE A 956 -9.85 -26.27 -4.80
C PHE A 956 -11.19 -25.60 -4.47
N GLU A 957 -12.25 -26.40 -4.35
CA GLU A 957 -13.62 -26.00 -3.98
C GLU A 957 -14.13 -26.88 -2.82
N TYR A 958 -14.91 -26.30 -1.90
CA TYR A 958 -15.48 -27.02 -0.76
C TYR A 958 -16.77 -27.74 -1.12
N ASP A 959 -16.77 -29.06 -0.98
CA ASP A 959 -17.95 -29.91 -1.10
C ASP A 959 -18.65 -30.06 0.25
N ALA A 960 -19.75 -29.34 0.40
CA ALA A 960 -20.62 -29.37 1.58
C ALA A 960 -21.25 -30.75 1.86
N ALA A 961 -21.36 -31.65 0.86
CA ALA A 961 -21.89 -33.00 1.06
C ALA A 961 -20.87 -33.94 1.71
N THR A 962 -19.58 -33.61 1.69
CA THR A 962 -18.50 -34.41 2.30
C THR A 962 -17.68 -33.67 3.36
N ASP A 963 -18.02 -32.42 3.68
CA ASP A 963 -17.29 -31.55 4.62
C ASP A 963 -15.79 -31.49 4.27
N SER A 964 -15.46 -31.36 2.97
CA SER A 964 -14.09 -31.46 2.47
C SER A 964 -13.77 -30.51 1.31
N LEU A 965 -12.56 -29.95 1.35
CA LEU A 965 -12.00 -29.11 0.29
C LEU A 965 -11.36 -29.98 -0.80
N LYS A 966 -11.98 -30.07 -1.97
CA LYS A 966 -11.61 -30.97 -3.07
C LYS A 966 -10.90 -30.21 -4.19
N ARG A 967 -9.92 -30.86 -4.81
CA ARG A 967 -9.22 -30.32 -5.98
C ARG A 967 -10.12 -30.37 -7.22
N THR A 968 -10.15 -29.28 -7.98
CA THR A 968 -10.93 -29.19 -9.23
C THR A 968 -10.15 -29.80 -10.41
N SER A 969 -10.77 -29.84 -11.60
CA SER A 969 -10.10 -30.18 -12.86
C SER A 969 -9.23 -29.03 -13.44
N ALA A 970 -9.07 -27.92 -12.71
CA ALA A 970 -8.35 -26.75 -13.19
C ALA A 970 -6.83 -26.99 -13.39
N PRO A 971 -6.25 -26.50 -14.50
CA PRO A 971 -4.81 -26.55 -14.72
C PRO A 971 -4.08 -25.44 -13.95
N VAL A 972 -3.45 -25.78 -12.83
CA VAL A 972 -2.63 -24.82 -12.05
C VAL A 972 -1.50 -24.25 -12.92
N ASN A 973 -1.53 -22.94 -13.16
CA ASN A 973 -0.57 -22.19 -13.96
C ASN A 973 0.64 -21.76 -13.12
N TYR A 974 0.46 -21.47 -11.84
CA TYR A 974 1.54 -21.16 -10.89
C TYR A 974 2.59 -22.29 -10.83
N LEU A 975 2.17 -23.56 -10.94
CA LEU A 975 3.13 -24.66 -11.02
C LEU A 975 4.02 -24.58 -12.28
N LYS A 976 3.59 -23.96 -13.39
CA LYS A 976 4.45 -23.66 -14.55
C LYS A 976 5.47 -22.55 -14.24
N VAL A 977 5.13 -21.62 -13.35
CA VAL A 977 6.05 -20.59 -12.84
C VAL A 977 7.14 -21.28 -12.01
N LEU A 978 6.77 -22.24 -11.15
CA LEU A 978 7.74 -23.09 -10.47
C LEU A 978 8.56 -23.95 -11.44
N GLU A 979 7.99 -24.50 -12.52
CA GLU A 979 8.78 -25.20 -13.57
C GLU A 979 9.85 -24.26 -14.18
N ARG A 980 9.46 -23.03 -14.53
CA ARG A 980 10.37 -22.00 -15.09
C ARG A 980 11.52 -21.62 -14.16
N PHE A 981 11.26 -21.46 -12.86
CA PHE A 981 12.26 -20.97 -11.91
C PHE A 981 13.05 -22.08 -11.18
N THR A 982 12.47 -23.27 -10.95
CA THR A 982 13.17 -24.39 -10.27
C THR A 982 14.00 -25.27 -11.21
N GLY A 983 13.77 -25.15 -12.53
CA GLY A 983 14.28 -26.06 -13.55
C GLY A 983 13.68 -27.48 -13.50
N MET A 984 12.68 -27.73 -12.64
CA MET A 984 12.02 -29.02 -12.53
C MET A 984 10.90 -29.16 -13.57
N GLN A 985 10.66 -30.37 -14.05
CA GLN A 985 9.47 -30.70 -14.85
C GLN A 985 8.24 -30.86 -13.96
N ARG A 986 7.04 -30.61 -14.49
CA ARG A 986 5.75 -30.76 -13.80
C ARG A 986 5.64 -31.98 -12.89
N LYS A 987 6.00 -33.16 -13.40
CA LYS A 987 5.93 -34.44 -12.67
C LYS A 987 6.83 -34.48 -11.42
N GLN A 988 7.97 -33.78 -11.45
CA GLN A 988 8.88 -33.70 -10.31
C GLN A 988 8.29 -32.79 -9.22
N ILE A 989 7.70 -31.66 -9.60
CA ILE A 989 7.01 -30.73 -8.69
C ILE A 989 5.79 -31.39 -8.06
N GLU A 990 4.97 -32.09 -8.85
CA GLU A 990 3.79 -32.80 -8.34
C GLU A 990 4.18 -33.99 -7.42
N ALA A 991 5.29 -34.67 -7.69
CA ALA A 991 5.86 -35.66 -6.76
C ALA A 991 6.38 -35.02 -5.47
N GLU A 992 7.04 -33.87 -5.55
CA GLU A 992 7.62 -33.11 -4.43
C GLU A 992 6.53 -32.48 -3.53
N ILE A 993 5.35 -32.17 -4.10
CA ILE A 993 4.11 -31.88 -3.35
C ILE A 993 3.56 -33.15 -2.68
N LYS A 994 3.54 -34.30 -3.36
CA LYS A 994 3.11 -35.57 -2.74
C LYS A 994 4.06 -36.07 -1.65
N GLU A 995 5.34 -35.70 -1.66
CA GLU A 995 6.24 -35.91 -0.53
C GLU A 995 5.91 -35.00 0.67
N ARG A 996 5.57 -33.72 0.45
CA ARG A 996 5.05 -32.82 1.51
C ARG A 996 3.76 -33.37 2.13
N GLU A 997 2.86 -33.93 1.32
CA GLU A 997 1.62 -34.57 1.79
C GLU A 997 1.89 -35.75 2.73
N LYS A 998 2.91 -36.59 2.45
CA LYS A 998 3.33 -37.68 3.35
C LYS A 998 3.87 -37.16 4.69
N VAL A 999 4.63 -36.07 4.67
CA VAL A 999 5.17 -35.44 5.90
C VAL A 999 4.02 -34.89 6.75
N LEU A 1000 3.11 -34.11 6.17
CA LEU A 1000 1.94 -33.59 6.88
C LEU A 1000 1.05 -34.72 7.40
N LYS A 1001 0.80 -35.77 6.60
CA LYS A 1001 0.03 -36.94 7.02
C LYS A 1001 0.63 -37.61 8.25
N LYS A 1002 1.95 -37.81 8.30
CA LYS A 1002 2.63 -38.36 9.47
C LYS A 1002 2.45 -37.50 10.73
N LEU A 1003 2.44 -36.17 10.59
CA LEU A 1003 2.20 -35.24 11.71
C LEU A 1003 0.73 -35.26 12.18
N VAL A 1004 -0.23 -35.44 11.28
CA VAL A 1004 -1.65 -35.70 11.60
C VAL A 1004 -1.81 -37.02 12.37
N GLU A 1005 -1.18 -38.09 11.89
CA GLU A 1005 -1.23 -39.43 12.50
C GLU A 1005 -0.54 -39.49 13.88
N THR A 1006 0.48 -38.67 14.11
CA THR A 1006 1.20 -38.57 15.41
C THR A 1006 0.73 -37.42 16.31
N ASP A 1007 -0.40 -36.79 15.95
CA ASP A 1007 -1.05 -35.64 16.61
C ASP A 1007 -0.12 -34.49 17.06
N VAL A 1008 0.81 -34.10 16.20
CA VAL A 1008 1.76 -33.01 16.46
C VAL A 1008 1.10 -31.66 16.19
N ARG A 1009 0.54 -31.03 17.24
CA ARG A 1009 -0.21 -29.76 17.14
C ARG A 1009 0.56 -28.48 17.47
N ASP A 1010 1.65 -28.54 18.24
CA ASP A 1010 2.46 -27.34 18.54
C ASP A 1010 3.05 -26.78 17.23
N ILE A 1011 2.73 -25.52 16.94
CA ILE A 1011 3.17 -24.80 15.73
C ILE A 1011 4.71 -24.78 15.60
N ASN A 1012 5.44 -24.75 16.72
CA ASN A 1012 6.90 -24.69 16.73
C ASN A 1012 7.51 -26.03 16.30
N ARG A 1013 6.95 -27.15 16.79
CA ARG A 1013 7.33 -28.50 16.40
C ARG A 1013 6.91 -28.82 14.97
N VAL A 1014 5.71 -28.43 14.53
CA VAL A 1014 5.28 -28.56 13.12
C VAL A 1014 6.25 -27.82 12.19
N SER A 1015 6.51 -26.54 12.45
CA SER A 1015 7.50 -25.74 11.71
C SER A 1015 8.90 -26.37 11.73
N THR A 1016 9.29 -27.01 12.84
CA THR A 1016 10.60 -27.68 12.96
C THR A 1016 10.69 -28.95 12.10
N GLU A 1017 9.63 -29.76 12.00
CA GLU A 1017 9.63 -30.94 11.13
C GLU A 1017 9.55 -30.54 9.63
N CYS A 1018 8.85 -29.45 9.30
CA CYS A 1018 8.88 -28.86 7.96
C CYS A 1018 10.29 -28.38 7.58
N GLU A 1019 10.99 -27.63 8.45
CA GLU A 1019 12.38 -27.18 8.22
C GLU A 1019 13.34 -28.38 8.05
N LYS A 1020 13.24 -29.42 8.88
CA LYS A 1020 14.04 -30.65 8.75
C LYS A 1020 13.88 -31.31 7.38
N TYR A 1021 12.65 -31.36 6.87
CA TYR A 1021 12.37 -31.90 5.54
C TYR A 1021 13.05 -31.06 4.44
N LEU A 1022 12.95 -29.72 4.49
CA LEU A 1022 13.62 -28.83 3.54
C LEU A 1022 15.16 -28.99 3.59
N LEU A 1023 15.75 -29.02 4.79
CA LEU A 1023 17.20 -29.24 4.98
C LEU A 1023 17.66 -30.58 4.40
N SER A 1024 16.86 -31.65 4.55
CA SER A 1024 17.18 -32.97 3.98
C SER A 1024 17.20 -33.00 2.44
N ARG A 1025 16.57 -32.03 1.78
CA ARG A 1025 16.56 -31.86 0.32
C ARG A 1025 17.59 -30.83 -0.16
N GLY A 1026 17.81 -29.76 0.61
CA GLY A 1026 18.72 -28.66 0.27
C GLY A 1026 20.20 -29.06 0.15
N GLY A 1027 20.63 -30.09 0.89
CA GLY A 1027 22.01 -30.61 0.88
C GLY A 1027 22.53 -31.19 -0.45
N LYS A 1028 21.76 -31.08 -1.55
CA LYS A 1028 22.19 -31.42 -2.93
C LYS A 1028 22.14 -30.24 -3.91
N ARG A 1029 21.85 -29.01 -3.45
CA ARG A 1029 21.72 -27.81 -4.30
C ARG A 1029 22.51 -26.57 -3.83
N ALA A 1030 23.12 -26.60 -2.64
CA ALA A 1030 24.13 -25.61 -2.26
C ALA A 1030 25.53 -26.06 -2.76
N PHE A 1031 26.32 -25.12 -3.29
CA PHE A 1031 27.63 -25.33 -3.93
C PHE A 1031 27.62 -26.09 -5.26
N ASN A 1032 27.10 -25.43 -6.30
CA ASN A 1032 27.64 -25.39 -7.67
C ASN A 1032 27.22 -24.06 -8.32
#